data_AF-A0A1E1J0G1-F1
#
_entry.id   AF-A0A1E1J0G1-F1
#
_cell.length_a   1.000
_cell.length_b   1.000
_cell.length_c   1.000
_cell.angle_alpha   90.00
_cell.angle_beta   90.00
_cell.angle_gamma   90.00
#
_symmetry.space_group_name_H-M   'P 1'
#
loop_
_entity.id
_entity.type
_entity.pdbx_description
1 polymer ?
#
loop_
_entity_poly.entity_id
_entity_poly.type
_entity_poly.pdbx_seq_one_letter_code
_entity_poly.pdbx_strand_id
1 'polypeptide(L)'
;MSTVYHLIFVYGTLQRGENDYPYWLADEAEAVFVARARTVNRYPFFVSLPPDHSECLPCVLNFPDCNVSGCAQVEGEVYLVSAKMKAWLDVLKDIAGGTHVSVPTPVELCEAPSASFRARGGSTAASLTWPGTVAGEAVTVTAALYFSAKGYPEDWSSPAPRSSSRLISKFSVASMLRLYGDRFIGGVPAHLRETQNSAKAKVMQAELNALPEAYWPPSTIAYRAATAKARAAQADEEHTSDMPLIPCYGAPLFPKPMILFIIDGIGDNTYRELGGRTPLEVVAGVPVPSRCEYSPARESAFAHSLSVTEEMLVDSAAAGAALCETVNEHVTPGINVVTRHGVSGLMDPYMAGKSCGSDTAHLSIFGYPPTTYYRGRGAYEALGAGLELEDEDVAFKGNFSTFADRTEELWGDEDPALEAKAVLSTSSAHQYVTHRRCDRDFAAEGPVLCNDLNGTTVATDLHGIPFEYPHTIKMLYATEHRCGVALSGARRVVRADGSSAVLGMLSDKITGTDPLMDGQLLLHCKPTVGEGHPEYAAAAYTCRLVEAASAVLTRRLKAHPVNEARRQHNRAVAARLADEAGTSGSNTVARKNVANLVLFRGAAKKGWVPTFVVRHGLHGLILAPTCIIKGLGICCGLRGEVCHACDPTGQESLRGATGDYHSDLMVKVRAALHALRIECPSSHEAAVTAALQSTATTAQQASRIIDPQYNFVVIHVKGVDNAGHDRNLKLKLEMLRRSGLAMEALWSALPAGATMAVIADHSTPLGLGDHCCEPVPVSVAVKRATSDGALSAFPIDGVEYYSEMMAASGALGRFRGGELIPLMKRVHHHYHYV
;
A
#
# COMPACT_ATOMS: atom_id res chain seq x y z
N MET A 1 31.96 15.02 -29.94
CA MET A 1 30.87 14.86 -30.92
C MET A 1 29.69 15.67 -30.42
N SER A 2 29.03 16.49 -31.25
CA SER A 2 27.82 17.22 -30.83
C SER A 2 26.70 16.21 -30.60
N THR A 3 26.19 16.10 -29.38
CA THR A 3 25.07 15.22 -29.05
C THR A 3 23.83 15.71 -29.79
N VAL A 4 23.30 14.89 -30.70
CA VAL A 4 22.07 15.18 -31.45
C VAL A 4 20.87 14.88 -30.56
N TYR A 5 19.96 15.84 -30.45
CA TYR A 5 18.72 15.72 -29.69
C TYR A 5 17.50 15.82 -30.62
N HIS A 6 16.41 15.19 -30.22
CA HIS A 6 15.14 15.14 -30.93
C HIS A 6 14.00 15.62 -30.02
N LEU A 7 13.04 16.36 -30.59
CA LEU A 7 11.76 16.59 -29.92
C LEU A 7 10.81 15.45 -30.25
N ILE A 8 10.19 14.86 -29.23
CA ILE A 8 9.16 13.85 -29.37
C ILE A 8 7.88 14.32 -28.67
N PHE A 9 6.73 14.05 -29.27
CA PHE A 9 5.43 14.21 -28.64
C PHE A 9 4.92 12.84 -28.22
N VAL A 10 4.76 12.66 -26.91
CA VAL A 10 4.29 11.41 -26.32
C VAL A 10 2.82 11.54 -25.91
N TYR A 11 2.07 10.47 -26.18
CA TYR A 11 0.69 10.29 -25.79
C TYR A 11 0.53 8.87 -25.23
N GLY A 12 -0.63 8.58 -24.63
CA GLY A 12 -0.95 7.21 -24.27
C GLY A 12 -0.10 6.70 -23.13
N THR A 13 0.34 5.45 -23.22
CA THR A 13 1.12 4.77 -22.19
C THR A 13 2.48 5.41 -21.92
N LEU A 14 3.03 6.22 -22.82
CA LEU A 14 4.34 6.85 -22.65
C LEU A 14 4.31 8.10 -21.75
N GLN A 15 3.16 8.70 -21.45
CA GLN A 15 3.10 9.97 -20.69
C GLN A 15 3.43 9.78 -19.21
N ARG A 16 3.86 10.84 -18.52
CA ARG A 16 4.06 10.80 -17.06
C ARG A 16 2.84 10.26 -16.33
N GLY A 17 3.08 9.29 -15.44
CA GLY A 17 2.03 8.61 -14.67
C GLY A 17 1.30 7.51 -15.44
N GLU A 18 1.77 7.17 -16.65
CA GLU A 18 1.20 6.11 -17.47
C GLU A 18 2.16 4.90 -17.58
N ASN A 19 1.64 3.75 -18.02
CA ASN A 19 2.26 2.43 -17.82
C ASN A 19 3.65 2.23 -18.46
N ASP A 20 3.92 2.87 -19.60
CA ASP A 20 5.20 2.71 -20.30
C ASP A 20 6.21 3.77 -19.86
N TYR A 21 5.78 4.85 -19.18
CA TYR A 21 6.67 5.91 -18.71
C TYR A 21 7.82 5.41 -17.83
N PRO A 22 7.63 4.43 -16.93
CA PRO A 22 8.73 3.83 -16.19
C PRO A 22 9.86 3.21 -17.03
N TYR A 23 9.57 2.79 -18.26
CA TYR A 23 10.52 2.09 -19.14
C TYR A 23 11.42 3.00 -19.94
N TRP A 24 11.09 4.28 -20.01
CA TRP A 24 11.96 5.29 -20.59
C TRP A 24 12.09 6.47 -19.63
N LEU A 25 11.82 6.20 -18.33
CA LEU A 25 11.77 7.16 -17.24
C LEU A 25 13.01 8.01 -17.36
N ALA A 26 12.77 9.28 -17.62
CA ALA A 26 13.73 10.25 -18.07
C ALA A 26 14.96 10.30 -17.16
N ASP A 27 15.94 9.43 -17.45
CA ASP A 27 17.35 9.75 -17.25
C ASP A 27 17.49 11.15 -17.78
N GLU A 28 17.74 12.09 -16.88
CA GLU A 28 17.80 13.47 -17.28
C GLU A 28 18.83 13.56 -18.41
N ALA A 29 19.96 12.85 -18.41
CA ALA A 29 20.91 12.88 -19.53
C ALA A 29 20.29 12.52 -20.91
N GLU A 30 19.28 11.64 -20.95
CA GLU A 30 18.76 11.04 -22.19
C GLU A 30 17.36 11.55 -22.58
N ALA A 31 16.55 12.07 -21.64
CA ALA A 31 15.23 12.63 -21.89
C ALA A 31 14.90 13.79 -20.93
N VAL A 32 14.23 14.84 -21.43
CA VAL A 32 13.86 16.03 -20.66
C VAL A 32 12.42 16.40 -20.95
N PHE A 33 11.60 16.51 -19.92
CA PHE A 33 10.27 17.06 -20.07
C PHE A 33 10.35 18.54 -20.50
N VAL A 34 9.70 18.88 -21.60
CA VAL A 34 9.63 20.26 -22.10
C VAL A 34 8.37 20.91 -21.58
N ALA A 35 7.18 20.47 -22.01
CA ALA A 35 5.89 21.03 -21.62
C ALA A 35 4.75 20.07 -21.98
N ARG A 36 3.58 20.25 -21.35
CA ARG A 36 2.32 19.70 -21.87
C ARG A 36 1.99 20.36 -23.20
N ALA A 37 1.43 19.59 -24.12
CA ALA A 37 1.14 20.06 -25.46
C ALA A 37 -0.11 19.38 -26.03
N ARG A 38 -0.58 19.89 -27.16
CA ARG A 38 -1.61 19.24 -27.99
C ARG A 38 -1.22 19.29 -29.45
N THR A 39 -1.72 18.36 -30.26
CA THR A 39 -1.51 18.44 -31.71
C THR A 39 -2.22 19.66 -32.29
N VAL A 40 -1.63 20.29 -33.32
CA VAL A 40 -2.30 21.39 -34.04
C VAL A 40 -3.50 20.84 -34.82
N ASN A 41 -3.27 19.81 -35.64
CA ASN A 41 -4.32 19.10 -36.37
C ASN A 41 -5.12 18.17 -35.45
N ARG A 42 -6.34 17.83 -35.87
CA ARG A 42 -7.19 16.85 -35.21
C ARG A 42 -6.90 15.46 -35.75
N TYR A 43 -6.83 14.47 -34.87
CA TYR A 43 -6.58 13.08 -35.25
C TYR A 43 -7.63 12.14 -34.62
N PRO A 44 -7.87 10.96 -35.21
CA PRO A 44 -8.57 9.89 -34.51
C PRO A 44 -7.63 9.32 -33.45
N PHE A 45 -8.06 9.39 -32.19
CA PHE A 45 -7.36 8.80 -31.07
C PHE A 45 -8.32 7.95 -30.24
N PHE A 46 -7.95 6.70 -29.96
CA PHE A 46 -8.79 5.74 -29.25
C PHE A 46 -7.93 4.63 -28.63
N VAL A 47 -8.56 3.71 -27.89
CA VAL A 47 -7.96 2.48 -27.43
C VAL A 47 -8.44 1.32 -28.31
N SER A 48 -7.50 0.58 -28.89
CA SER A 48 -7.78 -0.57 -29.73
C SER A 48 -8.31 -1.75 -28.91
N LEU A 49 -9.20 -2.54 -29.52
CA LEU A 49 -9.77 -3.79 -29.02
C LEU A 49 -10.80 -3.64 -27.87
N PRO A 50 -11.84 -4.50 -27.82
CA PRO A 50 -12.86 -4.45 -26.78
C PRO A 50 -12.37 -5.01 -25.44
N PRO A 51 -13.13 -4.77 -24.34
CA PRO A 51 -12.72 -5.13 -22.98
C PRO A 51 -12.38 -6.60 -22.76
N ASP A 52 -12.76 -7.52 -23.62
CA ASP A 52 -12.43 -8.95 -23.52
C ASP A 52 -11.04 -9.32 -24.06
N HIS A 53 -10.32 -8.40 -24.73
CA HIS A 53 -9.01 -8.68 -25.34
C HIS A 53 -7.81 -8.21 -24.50
N SER A 54 -6.76 -9.02 -24.42
CA SER A 54 -5.56 -8.80 -23.62
C SER A 54 -4.48 -7.91 -24.29
N GLU A 55 -4.72 -7.33 -25.46
CA GLU A 55 -3.72 -6.59 -26.24
C GLU A 55 -4.13 -5.14 -26.57
N CYS A 56 -5.03 -4.56 -25.76
CA CYS A 56 -5.51 -3.19 -25.98
C CYS A 56 -4.40 -2.13 -25.86
N LEU A 57 -4.34 -1.18 -26.82
CA LEU A 57 -3.31 -0.15 -26.91
C LEU A 57 -3.89 1.21 -27.32
N PRO A 58 -3.34 2.34 -26.84
CA PRO A 58 -3.68 3.66 -27.35
C PRO A 58 -3.20 3.84 -28.79
N CYS A 59 -4.11 4.18 -29.69
CA CYS A 59 -3.87 4.32 -31.13
C CYS A 59 -4.22 5.72 -31.61
N VAL A 60 -3.23 6.48 -32.08
CA VAL A 60 -3.44 7.69 -32.87
C VAL A 60 -3.20 7.34 -34.34
N LEU A 61 -4.19 7.60 -35.19
CA LEU A 61 -4.08 7.33 -36.63
C LEU A 61 -3.62 8.58 -37.38
N ASN A 62 -2.77 8.42 -38.39
CA ASN A 62 -2.25 9.54 -39.19
C ASN A 62 -3.27 9.99 -40.26
N PHE A 63 -4.43 10.45 -39.81
CA PHE A 63 -5.48 11.04 -40.62
C PHE A 63 -5.75 12.47 -40.13
N PRO A 64 -4.87 13.43 -40.46
CA PRO A 64 -5.02 14.81 -40.00
C PRO A 64 -6.31 15.41 -40.52
N ASP A 65 -7.07 16.04 -39.62
CA ASP A 65 -8.33 16.75 -39.88
C ASP A 65 -9.37 15.89 -40.62
N CYS A 66 -9.38 14.59 -40.32
CA CYS A 66 -10.41 13.65 -40.74
C CYS A 66 -11.83 14.16 -40.44
N ASN A 67 -12.72 14.00 -41.43
CA ASN A 67 -14.15 14.27 -41.25
C ASN A 67 -14.87 13.09 -40.57
N VAL A 68 -14.35 12.64 -39.43
CA VAL A 68 -14.97 11.63 -38.57
C VAL A 68 -15.37 12.29 -37.25
N SER A 69 -16.62 12.07 -36.84
CA SER A 69 -17.15 12.62 -35.60
C SER A 69 -16.34 12.12 -34.41
N GLY A 70 -15.76 13.05 -33.63
CA GLY A 70 -14.89 12.73 -32.49
C GLY A 70 -13.39 12.87 -32.77
N CYS A 71 -12.95 13.09 -34.03
CA CYS A 71 -11.56 13.51 -34.29
C CYS A 71 -11.27 14.79 -33.49
N ALA A 72 -10.19 14.83 -32.71
CA ALA A 72 -9.87 15.94 -31.81
C ALA A 72 -8.36 16.21 -31.80
N GLN A 73 -7.95 17.37 -31.29
CA GLN A 73 -6.55 17.60 -30.97
C GLN A 73 -6.15 16.60 -29.87
N VAL A 74 -5.06 15.87 -30.09
CA VAL A 74 -4.56 14.89 -29.14
C VAL A 74 -3.77 15.62 -28.08
N GLU A 75 -4.15 15.47 -26.81
CA GLU A 75 -3.42 16.00 -25.66
C GLU A 75 -2.27 15.05 -25.26
N GLY A 76 -1.09 15.62 -25.04
CA GLY A 76 0.14 14.89 -24.78
C GLY A 76 1.20 15.71 -24.04
N GLU A 77 2.43 15.23 -24.14
CA GLU A 77 3.61 15.87 -23.54
C GLU A 77 4.75 15.92 -24.56
N VAL A 78 5.55 16.98 -24.55
CA VAL A 78 6.76 17.10 -25.38
C VAL A 78 8.00 16.84 -24.55
N TYR A 79 8.91 16.03 -25.10
CA TYR A 79 10.21 15.73 -24.51
C TYR A 79 11.35 16.03 -25.50
N LEU A 80 12.47 16.51 -24.96
CA LEU A 80 13.75 16.53 -25.64
C LEU A 80 14.48 15.23 -25.32
N VAL A 81 14.79 14.41 -26.30
CA VAL A 81 15.45 13.11 -26.11
C VAL A 81 16.75 13.01 -26.90
N SER A 82 17.72 12.24 -26.41
CA SER A 82 18.96 11.93 -27.12
C SER A 82 18.70 11.01 -28.32
N ALA A 83 19.67 10.91 -29.22
CA ALA A 83 19.66 9.91 -30.30
C ALA A 83 19.56 8.46 -29.77
N LYS A 84 20.19 8.16 -28.63
CA LYS A 84 20.12 6.85 -27.97
C LYS A 84 18.71 6.54 -27.49
N MET A 85 18.07 7.45 -26.76
CA MET A 85 16.70 7.26 -26.29
C MET A 85 15.70 7.19 -27.44
N LYS A 86 15.88 7.99 -28.49
CA LYS A 86 15.05 7.91 -29.69
C LYS A 86 15.12 6.53 -30.34
N ALA A 87 16.32 5.94 -30.45
CA ALA A 87 16.49 4.59 -30.98
C ALA A 87 15.79 3.53 -30.12
N TRP A 88 15.79 3.68 -28.79
CA TRP A 88 15.08 2.77 -27.90
C TRP A 88 13.57 2.85 -28.07
N LEU A 89 13.02 4.06 -28.14
CA LEU A 89 11.60 4.28 -28.38
C LEU A 89 11.16 3.74 -29.74
N ASP A 90 12.01 3.80 -30.76
CA ASP A 90 11.72 3.23 -32.08
C ASP A 90 11.61 1.71 -32.04
N VAL A 91 12.46 1.04 -31.26
CA VAL A 91 12.36 -0.40 -31.02
C VAL A 91 11.12 -0.74 -30.18
N LEU A 92 10.86 0.03 -29.11
CA LEU A 92 9.68 -0.16 -28.24
C LEU A 92 8.35 0.02 -29.00
N LYS A 93 8.33 0.92 -29.98
CA LYS A 93 7.17 1.18 -30.84
C LYS A 93 7.14 0.31 -32.10
N ASP A 94 8.07 -0.62 -32.25
CA ASP A 94 8.17 -1.55 -33.37
C ASP A 94 8.09 -0.82 -34.72
N ILE A 95 8.95 0.18 -34.89
CA ILE A 95 9.08 0.94 -36.14
C ILE A 95 9.60 0.03 -37.27
N ALA A 96 10.58 -0.83 -36.98
CA ALA A 96 11.15 -1.75 -37.96
C ALA A 96 10.13 -2.81 -38.43
N GLY A 97 9.31 -3.35 -37.51
CA GLY A 97 8.20 -4.23 -37.86
C GLY A 97 6.99 -3.50 -38.45
N GLY A 98 6.95 -2.16 -38.42
CA GLY A 98 5.91 -1.33 -39.02
C GLY A 98 4.60 -1.28 -38.24
N THR A 99 4.62 -1.56 -36.93
CA THR A 99 3.43 -1.40 -36.08
C THR A 99 3.09 0.08 -35.90
N HIS A 100 4.12 0.90 -35.70
CA HIS A 100 4.01 2.36 -35.70
C HIS A 100 4.88 2.98 -36.78
N VAL A 101 4.61 4.25 -37.08
CA VAL A 101 5.46 5.12 -37.87
C VAL A 101 5.75 6.40 -37.09
N SER A 102 7.00 6.87 -37.13
CA SER A 102 7.42 8.11 -36.47
C SER A 102 7.34 9.27 -37.46
N VAL A 103 6.43 10.22 -37.24
CA VAL A 103 6.16 11.32 -38.17
C VAL A 103 6.37 12.67 -37.48
N PRO A 104 7.16 13.60 -38.05
CA PRO A 104 7.25 14.97 -37.57
C PRO A 104 5.89 15.66 -37.61
N THR A 105 5.40 16.10 -36.46
CA THR A 105 4.04 16.61 -36.30
C THR A 105 4.07 17.97 -35.59
N PRO A 106 3.32 18.98 -36.08
CA PRO A 106 3.20 20.26 -35.39
C PRO A 106 2.35 20.11 -34.13
N VAL A 107 2.89 20.57 -33.00
CA VAL A 107 2.24 20.53 -31.68
C VAL A 107 2.33 21.89 -30.99
N GLU A 108 1.24 22.28 -30.35
CA GLU A 108 1.09 23.52 -29.61
C GLU A 108 1.40 23.27 -28.14
N LEU A 109 2.34 24.03 -27.57
CA LEU A 109 2.67 23.96 -26.15
C LEU A 109 1.59 24.65 -25.32
N CYS A 110 1.02 23.94 -24.35
CA CYS A 110 -0.04 24.45 -23.48
C CYS A 110 0.50 25.26 -22.29
N GLU A 111 1.82 25.25 -22.08
CA GLU A 111 2.49 25.91 -20.96
C GLU A 111 3.92 26.29 -21.33
N ALA A 112 4.52 27.17 -20.51
CA ALA A 112 5.92 27.52 -20.66
C ALA A 112 6.82 26.29 -20.42
N PRO A 113 7.96 26.17 -21.11
CA PRO A 113 8.89 25.05 -20.92
C PRO A 113 9.32 24.88 -19.45
N SER A 114 9.62 23.64 -19.07
CA SER A 114 10.00 23.28 -17.71
C SER A 114 11.31 23.92 -17.28
N ALA A 115 11.52 24.06 -15.96
CA ALA A 115 12.77 24.57 -15.41
C ALA A 115 13.97 23.68 -15.78
N SER A 116 13.81 22.35 -15.77
CA SER A 116 14.85 21.38 -16.12
C SER A 116 15.28 21.51 -17.58
N PHE A 117 14.34 21.78 -18.50
CA PHE A 117 14.65 22.06 -19.89
C PHE A 117 15.44 23.37 -20.05
N ARG A 118 15.00 24.45 -19.37
CA ARG A 118 15.70 25.75 -19.41
C ARG A 118 17.12 25.68 -18.84
N ALA A 119 17.32 24.96 -17.74
CA ALA A 119 18.62 24.83 -17.08
C ALA A 119 19.68 24.16 -17.96
N ARG A 120 19.25 23.34 -18.93
CA ARG A 120 20.14 22.58 -19.81
C ARG A 120 20.56 23.32 -21.08
N GLY A 121 20.09 24.55 -21.27
CA GLY A 121 20.19 25.32 -22.50
C GLY A 121 21.60 25.84 -22.82
N GLY A 122 22.47 24.96 -23.31
CA GLY A 122 23.50 25.31 -24.31
C GLY A 122 22.89 25.52 -25.71
N SER A 123 23.73 25.58 -26.76
CA SER A 123 23.38 26.00 -28.13
C SER A 123 22.10 25.40 -28.77
N THR A 124 21.63 24.24 -28.31
CA THR A 124 20.35 23.61 -28.72
C THR A 124 19.13 24.44 -28.29
N ALA A 125 19.12 24.99 -27.07
CA ALA A 125 18.08 25.92 -26.63
C ALA A 125 18.21 27.31 -27.29
N ALA A 126 19.42 27.68 -27.73
CA ALA A 126 19.68 28.94 -28.44
C ALA A 126 19.22 28.93 -29.90
N SER A 127 19.13 27.76 -30.53
CA SER A 127 18.61 27.61 -31.91
C SER A 127 17.08 27.63 -32.00
N LEU A 128 16.39 27.31 -30.90
CA LEU A 128 14.96 27.49 -30.75
C LEU A 128 14.74 28.92 -30.27
N THR A 129 14.64 29.88 -31.19
CA THR A 129 14.28 31.26 -30.85
C THR A 129 12.87 31.28 -30.26
N TRP A 130 12.79 31.32 -28.93
CA TRP A 130 11.52 31.46 -28.22
C TRP A 130 11.12 32.93 -28.22
N PRO A 131 9.89 33.28 -28.59
CA PRO A 131 9.39 34.63 -28.36
C PRO A 131 9.37 34.87 -26.85
N GLY A 132 10.18 35.82 -26.37
CA GLY A 132 10.10 36.27 -25.00
C GLY A 132 8.69 36.79 -24.75
N THR A 133 7.95 36.11 -23.87
CA THR A 133 6.66 36.55 -23.28
C THR A 133 5.85 37.46 -24.19
N VAL A 134 5.24 36.90 -25.23
CA VAL A 134 4.15 37.59 -25.93
C VAL A 134 2.84 37.05 -25.39
N ALA A 135 2.00 37.96 -24.92
CA ALA A 135 0.70 37.70 -24.36
C ALA A 135 -0.17 36.83 -25.29
N GLY A 136 -0.42 35.58 -24.89
CA GLY A 136 -1.52 34.77 -25.43
C GLY A 136 -1.31 34.09 -26.79
N GLU A 137 -0.15 34.18 -27.44
CA GLU A 137 0.12 33.40 -28.66
C GLU A 137 0.68 32.02 -28.33
N ALA A 138 0.06 30.99 -28.91
CA ALA A 138 0.43 29.62 -28.65
C ALA A 138 1.70 29.20 -29.41
N VAL A 139 2.71 28.72 -28.68
CA VAL A 139 3.99 28.33 -29.26
C VAL A 139 3.84 26.97 -29.93
N THR A 140 4.02 26.92 -31.25
CA THR A 140 4.00 25.67 -32.02
C THR A 140 5.42 25.17 -32.28
N VAL A 141 5.68 23.90 -31.99
CA VAL A 141 6.94 23.22 -32.29
C VAL A 141 6.69 21.97 -33.13
N THR A 142 7.70 21.52 -33.87
CA THR A 142 7.64 20.23 -34.57
C THR A 142 8.27 19.15 -33.70
N ALA A 143 7.51 18.11 -33.39
CA ALA A 143 7.97 16.97 -32.60
C ALA A 143 7.59 15.65 -33.29
N ALA A 144 8.43 14.63 -33.19
CA ALA A 144 8.10 13.31 -33.73
C ALA A 144 6.98 12.66 -32.93
N LEU A 145 5.94 12.20 -33.62
CA LEU A 145 4.78 11.50 -33.05
C LEU A 145 4.70 10.09 -33.64
N TYR A 146 4.46 9.11 -32.79
CA TYR A 146 4.32 7.70 -33.17
C TYR A 146 2.88 7.39 -33.57
N PHE A 147 2.55 7.34 -34.86
CA PHE A 147 1.21 6.95 -35.30
C PHE A 147 1.09 5.43 -35.46
N SER A 148 -0.06 4.86 -35.11
CA SER A 148 -0.35 3.45 -35.35
C SER A 148 -0.60 3.20 -36.84
N ALA A 149 0.15 2.27 -37.44
CA ALA A 149 0.09 1.96 -38.87
C ALA A 149 -0.69 0.68 -39.19
N LYS A 150 -0.75 -0.27 -38.24
CA LYS A 150 -1.49 -1.54 -38.36
C LYS A 150 -1.97 -2.01 -36.98
N GLY A 151 -2.83 -3.05 -36.95
CA GLY A 151 -3.27 -3.68 -35.71
C GLY A 151 -4.36 -2.92 -34.94
N TYR A 152 -5.08 -2.01 -35.61
CA TYR A 152 -6.28 -1.36 -35.07
C TYR A 152 -7.54 -1.87 -35.78
N PRO A 153 -8.72 -1.86 -35.13
CA PRO A 153 -9.93 -2.49 -35.68
C PRO A 153 -10.54 -1.69 -36.83
N GLU A 154 -11.17 -2.34 -37.81
CA GLU A 154 -11.77 -1.68 -38.98
C GLU A 154 -12.93 -0.74 -38.64
N ASP A 155 -13.65 -1.00 -37.53
CA ASP A 155 -14.82 -0.22 -37.10
C ASP A 155 -14.47 1.05 -36.30
N TRP A 156 -13.19 1.42 -36.20
CA TRP A 156 -12.70 2.57 -35.40
C TRP A 156 -13.39 3.90 -35.72
N SER A 157 -13.86 4.09 -36.95
CA SER A 157 -14.51 5.31 -37.42
C SER A 157 -16.03 5.34 -37.17
N SER A 158 -16.60 4.24 -36.65
CA SER A 158 -18.01 4.14 -36.31
C SER A 158 -18.37 5.10 -35.16
N PRO A 159 -19.56 5.74 -35.18
CA PRO A 159 -20.06 6.51 -34.04
C PRO A 159 -20.36 5.63 -32.80
N ALA A 160 -20.48 4.31 -32.98
CA ALA A 160 -20.65 3.32 -31.92
C ALA A 160 -19.75 2.10 -32.21
N PRO A 161 -18.41 2.23 -32.00
CA PRO A 161 -17.50 1.13 -32.24
C PRO A 161 -17.79 -0.01 -31.26
N ARG A 162 -17.76 -1.24 -31.76
CA ARG A 162 -17.96 -2.46 -30.95
C ARG A 162 -16.63 -3.05 -30.52
N SER A 163 -15.58 -2.82 -31.31
CA SER A 163 -14.27 -3.44 -31.10
C SER A 163 -13.18 -2.45 -30.67
N SER A 164 -13.55 -1.23 -30.25
CA SER A 164 -12.62 -0.23 -29.70
C SER A 164 -13.34 0.74 -28.76
N SER A 165 -12.59 1.61 -28.08
CA SER A 165 -13.18 2.76 -27.40
C SER A 165 -13.80 3.74 -28.41
N ARG A 166 -14.70 4.61 -27.94
CA ARG A 166 -15.00 5.83 -28.69
C ARG A 166 -13.74 6.68 -28.85
N LEU A 167 -13.73 7.55 -29.86
CA LEU A 167 -12.67 8.52 -30.03
C LEU A 167 -12.56 9.41 -28.78
N ILE A 168 -11.33 9.66 -28.34
CA ILE A 168 -10.96 10.46 -27.17
C ILE A 168 -9.96 11.54 -27.60
N SER A 169 -9.96 12.69 -26.93
CA SER A 169 -8.92 13.72 -27.13
C SER A 169 -7.72 13.53 -26.19
N LYS A 170 -7.94 12.83 -25.09
CA LYS A 170 -6.98 12.67 -24.00
C LYS A 170 -6.98 11.26 -23.47
N PHE A 171 -5.79 10.78 -23.17
CA PHE A 171 -5.58 9.51 -22.54
C PHE A 171 -5.39 9.62 -21.02
N SER A 172 -5.83 8.59 -20.32
CA SER A 172 -5.68 8.46 -18.88
C SER A 172 -5.71 6.97 -18.55
N VAL A 173 -4.60 6.37 -18.10
CA VAL A 173 -4.61 4.97 -17.65
C VAL A 173 -5.65 4.81 -16.56
N ALA A 174 -5.73 5.73 -15.60
CA ALA A 174 -6.78 5.78 -14.58
C ALA A 174 -8.20 5.55 -15.13
N SER A 175 -8.58 6.28 -16.18
CA SER A 175 -9.90 6.15 -16.81
C SER A 175 -10.03 4.83 -17.58
N MET A 176 -8.97 4.43 -18.27
CA MET A 176 -8.98 3.20 -19.05
C MET A 176 -8.97 1.95 -18.18
N LEU A 177 -8.33 1.95 -17.02
CA LEU A 177 -8.44 0.88 -16.03
C LEU A 177 -9.83 0.74 -15.47
N ARG A 178 -10.50 1.85 -15.25
CA ARG A 178 -11.91 1.81 -14.84
C ARG A 178 -12.78 1.18 -15.91
N LEU A 179 -12.50 1.42 -17.19
CA LEU A 179 -13.31 0.94 -18.31
C LEU A 179 -12.94 -0.49 -18.76
N TYR A 180 -11.66 -0.85 -18.69
CA TYR A 180 -11.09 -2.07 -19.26
C TYR A 180 -10.53 -3.04 -18.20
N GLY A 181 -10.41 -2.61 -16.94
CA GLY A 181 -9.87 -3.41 -15.82
C GLY A 181 -8.37 -3.65 -15.89
N ASP A 182 -7.92 -4.73 -15.24
CA ASP A 182 -6.52 -5.17 -15.20
C ASP A 182 -5.92 -5.50 -16.58
N ARG A 183 -6.75 -5.64 -17.62
CA ARG A 183 -6.31 -5.82 -19.02
C ARG A 183 -5.58 -4.60 -19.57
N PHE A 184 -5.99 -3.42 -19.11
CA PHE A 184 -5.35 -2.14 -19.40
C PHE A 184 -4.19 -1.83 -18.43
N ILE A 185 -3.90 -2.75 -17.50
CA ILE A 185 -2.86 -2.60 -16.48
C ILE A 185 -1.77 -3.65 -16.61
N GLY A 186 -0.67 -3.36 -15.94
CA GLY A 186 0.35 -4.31 -15.59
C GLY A 186 1.68 -3.65 -15.33
N GLY A 187 1.82 -2.37 -15.72
CA GLY A 187 3.13 -1.72 -15.71
C GLY A 187 4.14 -2.50 -16.54
N VAL A 188 3.70 -3.36 -17.48
CA VAL A 188 4.49 -4.12 -18.46
C VAL A 188 3.80 -3.87 -19.80
N PRO A 189 4.46 -3.18 -20.77
CA PRO A 189 3.88 -2.91 -22.07
C PRO A 189 3.28 -4.18 -22.68
N ALA A 190 2.16 -4.06 -23.41
CA ALA A 190 1.45 -5.23 -23.93
C ALA A 190 2.33 -6.14 -24.82
N HIS A 191 3.33 -5.56 -25.49
CA HIS A 191 4.33 -6.29 -26.30
C HIS A 191 5.41 -7.03 -25.47
N LEU A 192 5.44 -6.85 -24.14
CA LEU A 192 6.37 -7.47 -23.19
C LEU A 192 5.72 -8.55 -22.31
N ARG A 193 4.44 -8.90 -22.53
CA ARG A 193 3.73 -9.94 -21.74
C ARG A 193 4.18 -11.36 -22.12
N GLU A 194 4.67 -12.11 -21.14
CA GLU A 194 5.32 -13.42 -21.34
C GLU A 194 4.35 -14.53 -21.78
N THR A 195 3.08 -14.47 -21.38
CA THR A 195 2.11 -15.57 -21.54
C THR A 195 1.64 -15.81 -22.98
N GLN A 196 1.95 -14.92 -23.94
CA GLN A 196 1.63 -15.12 -25.37
C GLN A 196 2.67 -14.57 -26.37
N ASN A 197 3.71 -13.82 -25.95
CA ASN A 197 4.54 -13.02 -26.87
C ASN A 197 6.07 -13.20 -26.72
N SER A 198 6.56 -14.35 -26.22
CA SER A 198 8.01 -14.62 -26.13
C SER A 198 8.77 -14.42 -27.46
N ALA A 199 8.10 -14.61 -28.60
CA ALA A 199 8.64 -14.34 -29.94
C ALA A 199 8.84 -12.83 -30.21
N LYS A 200 7.87 -11.96 -29.88
CA LYS A 200 7.98 -10.50 -30.07
C LYS A 200 9.10 -9.92 -29.21
N ALA A 201 9.20 -10.37 -27.96
CA ALA A 201 10.27 -9.96 -27.06
C ALA A 201 11.65 -10.32 -27.65
N LYS A 202 11.84 -11.55 -28.15
CA LYS A 202 13.10 -11.98 -28.79
C LYS A 202 13.48 -11.11 -29.98
N VAL A 203 12.52 -10.75 -30.83
CA VAL A 203 12.76 -9.85 -31.97
C VAL A 203 13.20 -8.47 -31.48
N MET A 204 12.47 -7.91 -30.51
CA MET A 204 12.79 -6.60 -29.95
C MET A 204 14.20 -6.55 -29.34
N GLN A 205 14.64 -7.60 -28.65
CA GLN A 205 16.02 -7.65 -28.15
C GLN A 205 17.05 -7.85 -29.24
N ALA A 206 16.75 -8.63 -30.28
CA ALA A 206 17.65 -8.73 -31.42
C ALA A 206 17.90 -7.35 -32.03
N GLU A 207 16.86 -6.52 -32.10
CA GLU A 207 16.96 -5.12 -32.54
C GLU A 207 17.76 -4.24 -31.56
N LEU A 208 17.48 -4.30 -30.25
CA LEU A 208 18.28 -3.59 -29.24
C LEU A 208 19.76 -4.00 -29.26
N ASN A 209 20.05 -5.28 -29.49
CA ASN A 209 21.41 -5.81 -29.63
C ASN A 209 22.11 -5.37 -30.92
N ALA A 210 21.34 -5.00 -31.95
CA ALA A 210 21.84 -4.52 -33.22
C ALA A 210 22.09 -3.01 -33.24
N LEU A 211 21.64 -2.28 -32.20
CA LEU A 211 22.01 -0.88 -32.02
C LEU A 211 23.53 -0.73 -31.85
N PRO A 212 24.10 0.46 -32.15
CA PRO A 212 25.49 0.75 -31.82
C PRO A 212 25.75 0.52 -30.33
N GLU A 213 26.94 0.05 -29.96
CA GLU A 213 27.29 -0.27 -28.57
C GLU A 213 27.09 0.91 -27.61
N ALA A 214 27.41 2.14 -28.06
CA ALA A 214 27.16 3.36 -27.31
C ALA A 214 25.66 3.58 -26.98
N TYR A 215 24.76 2.93 -27.73
CA TYR A 215 23.31 3.01 -27.57
C TYR A 215 22.74 1.73 -26.95
N TRP A 216 23.55 0.79 -26.47
CA TRP A 216 23.01 -0.39 -25.80
C TRP A 216 22.36 -0.02 -24.47
N PRO A 217 21.16 -0.56 -24.18
CA PRO A 217 20.59 -0.46 -22.85
C PRO A 217 21.40 -1.32 -21.85
N PRO A 218 21.37 -1.00 -20.55
CA PRO A 218 22.08 -1.76 -19.53
C PRO A 218 21.80 -3.27 -19.55
N SER A 219 20.55 -3.66 -19.88
CA SER A 219 20.15 -5.06 -20.05
C SER A 219 20.89 -5.77 -21.18
N THR A 220 21.14 -5.09 -22.29
CA THR A 220 21.92 -5.61 -23.42
C THR A 220 23.40 -5.76 -23.06
N ILE A 221 23.96 -4.79 -22.34
CA ILE A 221 25.34 -4.86 -21.83
C ILE A 221 25.49 -6.07 -20.89
N ALA A 222 24.55 -6.22 -19.94
CA ALA A 222 24.53 -7.36 -19.01
C ALA A 222 24.37 -8.70 -19.73
N TYR A 223 23.47 -8.78 -20.72
CA TYR A 223 23.29 -9.98 -21.55
C TYR A 223 24.58 -10.36 -22.27
N ARG A 224 25.27 -9.40 -22.90
CA ARG A 224 26.54 -9.63 -23.59
C ARG A 224 27.64 -10.08 -22.62
N ALA A 225 27.73 -9.46 -21.44
CA ALA A 225 28.69 -9.85 -20.39
C ALA A 225 28.42 -11.26 -19.86
N ALA A 226 27.17 -11.61 -19.57
CA ALA A 226 26.78 -12.95 -19.14
C ALA A 226 27.04 -14.01 -20.21
N THR A 227 26.74 -13.70 -21.48
CA THR A 227 27.01 -14.59 -22.62
C THR A 227 28.52 -14.78 -22.83
N ALA A 228 29.33 -13.74 -22.66
CA ALA A 228 30.79 -13.84 -22.71
C ALA A 228 31.32 -14.73 -21.59
N LYS A 229 30.81 -14.57 -20.36
CA LYS A 229 31.17 -15.41 -19.21
C LYS A 229 30.74 -16.87 -19.39
N ALA A 230 29.55 -17.12 -19.93
CA ALA A 230 29.06 -18.47 -20.23
C ALA A 230 29.90 -19.15 -21.33
N ARG A 231 30.27 -18.42 -22.39
CA ARG A 231 31.18 -18.92 -23.43
C ARG A 231 32.59 -19.20 -22.90
N ALA A 232 33.08 -18.38 -21.98
CA ALA A 232 34.35 -18.63 -21.30
C ALA A 232 34.28 -19.88 -20.40
N ALA A 233 33.17 -20.10 -19.69
CA ALA A 233 32.96 -21.29 -18.86
C ALA A 233 32.77 -22.58 -19.68
N GLN A 234 32.14 -22.50 -20.86
CA GLN A 234 31.99 -23.62 -21.80
C GLN A 234 33.30 -24.02 -22.50
N ALA A 235 34.34 -23.21 -22.43
CA ALA A 235 35.66 -23.57 -22.95
C ALA A 235 36.39 -24.59 -22.04
N ASP A 236 35.93 -24.79 -20.80
CA ASP A 236 36.59 -25.65 -19.80
C ASP A 236 35.84 -26.96 -19.49
N GLU A 237 34.57 -27.13 -19.86
CA GLU A 237 33.83 -28.40 -19.69
C GLU A 237 32.87 -28.70 -20.85
N GLU A 238 32.98 -29.93 -21.39
CA GLU A 238 32.17 -30.47 -22.48
C GLU A 238 30.77 -30.87 -21.97
N HIS A 239 29.95 -29.90 -21.57
CA HIS A 239 28.54 -30.10 -21.23
C HIS A 239 27.64 -29.03 -21.86
N THR A 240 26.75 -29.49 -22.75
CA THR A 240 25.66 -28.69 -23.31
C THR A 240 24.56 -28.50 -22.27
N SER A 241 24.40 -27.29 -21.71
CA SER A 241 23.13 -26.92 -21.07
C SER A 241 22.86 -25.42 -21.11
N ASP A 242 21.59 -25.11 -21.40
CA ASP A 242 20.83 -23.85 -21.28
C ASP A 242 21.58 -22.51 -21.43
N MET A 243 21.36 -21.87 -22.58
CA MET A 243 21.65 -20.45 -22.79
C MET A 243 21.04 -19.60 -21.66
N PRO A 244 21.73 -18.55 -21.19
CA PRO A 244 21.22 -17.71 -20.10
C PRO A 244 19.85 -17.13 -20.48
N LEU A 245 18.92 -17.20 -19.52
CA LEU A 245 17.61 -16.59 -19.66
C LEU A 245 17.77 -15.13 -20.08
N ILE A 246 17.03 -14.82 -21.13
CA ILE A 246 16.77 -13.49 -21.65
C ILE A 246 16.51 -12.53 -20.47
N PRO A 247 17.38 -11.55 -20.19
CA PRO A 247 17.00 -10.47 -19.30
C PRO A 247 15.94 -9.66 -20.04
N CYS A 248 14.75 -9.51 -19.47
CA CYS A 248 13.67 -8.71 -20.04
C CYS A 248 14.19 -7.30 -20.48
N TYR A 249 13.62 -6.71 -21.53
CA TYR A 249 14.33 -5.84 -22.51
C TYR A 249 14.01 -4.32 -22.55
N GLY A 250 15.03 -3.43 -22.66
CA GLY A 250 14.94 -1.95 -22.88
C GLY A 250 14.89 -1.01 -21.64
N ALA A 251 15.97 -0.25 -21.35
CA ALA A 251 16.25 0.51 -20.09
C ALA A 251 16.31 -0.41 -18.85
N PRO A 252 16.65 0.01 -17.60
CA PRO A 252 16.73 -0.95 -16.50
C PRO A 252 15.31 -1.40 -16.12
N LEU A 253 14.78 -2.41 -16.80
CA LEU A 253 13.43 -2.98 -16.53
C LEU A 253 13.37 -3.76 -15.22
N PHE A 254 14.50 -3.90 -14.56
CA PHE A 254 14.55 -4.23 -13.16
C PHE A 254 15.13 -3.01 -12.45
N PRO A 255 14.33 -1.94 -12.27
CA PRO A 255 14.73 -0.91 -11.33
C PRO A 255 15.06 -1.63 -10.03
N LYS A 256 16.24 -1.36 -9.48
CA LYS A 256 16.68 -2.04 -8.27
C LYS A 256 15.58 -1.85 -7.21
N PRO A 257 15.33 -2.86 -6.37
CA PRO A 257 14.15 -2.84 -5.52
C PRO A 257 14.16 -1.62 -4.61
N MET A 258 12.99 -1.02 -4.46
CA MET A 258 12.73 0.04 -3.50
C MET A 258 11.97 -0.55 -2.31
N ILE A 259 12.51 -0.42 -1.11
CA ILE A 259 11.89 -0.88 0.12
C ILE A 259 11.43 0.32 0.94
N LEU A 260 10.17 0.28 1.39
CA LEU A 260 9.64 1.19 2.39
C LEU A 260 9.40 0.40 3.69
N PHE A 261 10.25 0.62 4.68
CA PHE A 261 10.16 -0.02 5.99
C PHE A 261 9.48 0.94 6.98
N ILE A 262 8.25 0.64 7.34
CA ILE A 262 7.41 1.46 8.23
C ILE A 262 7.36 0.82 9.60
N ILE A 263 7.88 1.52 10.60
CA ILE A 263 7.76 1.13 12.00
C ILE A 263 6.69 2.01 12.63
N ASP A 264 5.53 1.41 12.91
CA ASP A 264 4.33 2.12 13.39
C ASP A 264 4.58 2.72 14.79
N GLY A 265 4.23 3.99 14.98
CA GLY A 265 4.26 4.64 16.31
C GLY A 265 5.66 4.81 16.94
N ILE A 266 6.72 5.02 16.13
CA ILE A 266 8.09 5.21 16.66
C ILE A 266 8.18 6.36 17.66
N GLY A 267 7.68 7.54 17.26
CA GLY A 267 8.06 8.77 17.93
C GLY A 267 7.61 8.80 19.38
N ASP A 268 8.49 9.31 20.24
CA ASP A 268 8.27 9.32 21.68
C ASP A 268 8.91 10.54 22.36
N ASN A 269 8.56 10.71 23.63
CA ASN A 269 9.18 11.65 24.54
C ASN A 269 10.49 11.09 25.14
N THR A 270 11.24 11.96 25.80
CA THR A 270 12.41 11.56 26.59
C THR A 270 11.98 11.09 27.99
N TYR A 271 12.60 10.01 28.48
CA TYR A 271 12.32 9.44 29.80
C TYR A 271 13.52 9.57 30.74
N ARG A 272 13.26 9.92 32.00
CA ARG A 272 14.31 10.05 33.02
C ARG A 272 15.02 8.72 33.24
N GLU A 273 14.28 7.63 33.26
CA GLU A 273 14.80 6.28 33.44
C GLU A 273 15.66 5.79 32.25
N LEU A 274 15.56 6.45 31.09
CA LEU A 274 16.41 6.21 29.92
C LEU A 274 17.62 7.16 29.83
N GLY A 275 17.85 7.97 30.86
CA GLY A 275 18.89 8.99 30.87
C GLY A 275 18.54 10.25 30.08
N GLY A 276 17.25 10.61 30.00
CA GLY A 276 16.78 11.78 29.25
C GLY A 276 16.74 11.56 27.73
N ARG A 277 16.55 10.31 27.30
CA ARG A 277 16.49 9.89 25.89
C ARG A 277 15.14 9.28 25.56
N THR A 278 14.80 9.24 24.27
CA THR A 278 13.65 8.47 23.76
C THR A 278 13.97 6.97 23.73
N PRO A 279 12.96 6.07 23.67
CA PRO A 279 13.21 4.65 23.44
C PRO A 279 13.97 4.37 22.14
N LEU A 280 13.74 5.16 21.08
CA LEU A 280 14.47 5.02 19.82
C LEU A 280 15.94 5.43 19.98
N GLU A 281 16.23 6.55 20.64
CA GLU A 281 17.60 6.99 20.92
C GLU A 281 18.40 5.95 21.70
N VAL A 282 17.78 5.29 22.67
CA VAL A 282 18.37 4.17 23.39
C VAL A 282 18.74 3.04 22.45
N VAL A 283 17.80 2.54 21.66
CA VAL A 283 18.02 1.37 20.78
C VAL A 283 19.02 1.70 19.67
N ALA A 284 19.03 2.94 19.18
CA ALA A 284 20.02 3.45 18.24
C ALA A 284 21.42 3.56 18.87
N GLY A 285 21.54 3.58 20.20
CA GLY A 285 22.82 3.75 20.90
C GLY A 285 23.30 5.19 20.91
N VAL A 286 22.38 6.17 20.90
CA VAL A 286 22.73 7.59 21.01
C VAL A 286 23.41 7.82 22.38
N PRO A 287 24.59 8.47 22.40
CA PRO A 287 25.28 8.77 23.65
C PRO A 287 24.40 9.57 24.61
N VAL A 288 24.55 9.32 25.92
CA VAL A 288 23.83 10.09 26.94
C VAL A 288 24.26 11.56 26.84
N PRO A 289 23.32 12.52 26.78
CA PRO A 289 23.66 13.94 26.80
C PRO A 289 24.51 14.25 28.03
N SER A 290 25.68 14.88 27.83
CA SER A 290 26.49 15.40 28.93
C SER A 290 25.60 16.34 29.76
N ARG A 291 25.48 16.11 31.08
CA ARG A 291 24.72 17.00 31.97
C ARG A 291 25.23 18.43 31.77
N CYS A 292 24.43 19.27 31.12
CA CYS A 292 24.62 20.71 31.19
C CYS A 292 24.40 21.09 32.65
N GLU A 293 25.40 21.67 33.32
CA GLU A 293 25.27 22.17 34.68
C GLU A 293 24.11 23.17 34.73
N TYR A 294 22.95 22.71 35.22
CA TYR A 294 21.81 23.58 35.46
C TYR A 294 22.14 24.42 36.68
N SER A 295 22.40 25.71 36.47
CA SER A 295 22.60 26.67 37.55
C SER A 295 21.34 26.72 38.43
N PRO A 296 21.45 26.63 39.78
CA PRO A 296 20.32 26.48 40.70
C PRO A 296 19.59 27.82 40.96
N ALA A 297 19.38 28.64 39.93
CA ALA A 297 18.81 29.98 40.06
C ALA A 297 17.56 30.12 39.20
N ARG A 298 16.54 29.26 39.42
CA ARG A 298 15.16 29.50 38.97
C ARG A 298 14.13 28.51 39.54
N GLU A 299 14.22 28.18 40.82
CA GLU A 299 13.09 27.60 41.55
C GLU A 299 12.40 28.68 42.39
N SER A 300 11.53 29.48 41.76
CA SER A 300 10.46 30.17 42.48
C SER A 300 9.31 30.59 41.55
N ALA A 301 8.57 29.61 41.02
CA ALA A 301 7.15 29.76 40.64
C ALA A 301 6.66 28.37 40.22
N PHE A 302 5.54 27.91 40.78
CA PHE A 302 4.93 26.58 40.59
C PHE A 302 5.46 25.44 41.47
N ALA A 303 5.66 25.71 42.76
CA ALA A 303 5.55 24.69 43.79
C ALA A 303 4.27 24.94 44.59
N HIS A 304 3.13 24.46 44.10
CA HIS A 304 2.00 24.11 44.97
C HIS A 304 1.16 23.00 44.34
N SER A 305 0.98 21.95 45.13
CA SER A 305 0.13 20.77 44.93
C SER A 305 0.78 19.56 44.25
N LEU A 306 1.53 18.80 45.06
CA LEU A 306 1.40 17.35 45.22
C LEU A 306 2.35 16.93 46.36
N SER A 307 1.77 16.58 47.51
CA SER A 307 2.50 16.01 48.64
C SER A 307 2.89 14.57 48.31
N VAL A 308 4.18 14.32 48.09
CA VAL A 308 4.75 12.98 48.14
C VAL A 308 5.86 13.01 49.20
N THR A 309 5.73 12.11 50.17
CA THR A 309 6.56 11.95 51.36
C THR A 309 8.01 11.63 51.01
N GLU A 310 8.91 12.25 51.75
CA GLU A 310 10.36 12.37 51.55
C GLU A 310 11.15 11.18 52.10
N GLU A 311 10.67 9.93 51.93
CA GLU A 311 11.22 8.75 52.64
C GLU A 311 11.71 7.57 51.76
N MET A 312 12.13 7.81 50.51
CA MET A 312 12.72 6.76 49.64
C MET A 312 14.05 7.13 48.96
N LEU A 313 14.87 7.97 49.59
CA LEU A 313 16.14 8.45 49.00
C LEU A 313 17.38 7.54 49.23
N VAL A 314 17.20 6.27 49.61
CA VAL A 314 18.33 5.34 49.80
C VAL A 314 18.08 4.01 49.09
N ASP A 315 17.81 4.03 47.78
CA ASP A 315 18.00 2.83 46.92
C ASP A 315 18.09 3.11 45.40
N SER A 316 18.38 4.35 44.95
CA SER A 316 18.24 4.72 43.53
C SER A 316 19.44 4.41 42.62
N ALA A 317 20.64 4.19 43.18
CA ALA A 317 21.85 4.01 42.37
C ALA A 317 21.98 2.59 41.77
N ALA A 318 21.63 1.55 42.56
CA ALA A 318 21.66 0.16 42.10
C ALA A 318 20.51 -0.15 41.13
N ALA A 319 19.30 0.37 41.41
CA ALA A 319 18.16 0.29 40.49
C ALA A 319 18.43 1.05 39.18
N GLY A 320 19.11 2.20 39.25
CA GLY A 320 19.55 2.95 38.07
C GLY A 320 20.64 2.24 37.24
N ALA A 321 21.59 1.57 37.89
CA ALA A 321 22.64 0.79 37.21
C ALA A 321 22.08 -0.47 36.52
N ALA A 322 21.20 -1.21 37.19
CA ALA A 322 20.53 -2.39 36.62
C ALA A 322 19.63 -2.02 35.43
N LEU A 323 18.96 -0.87 35.49
CA LEU A 323 18.19 -0.35 34.36
C LEU A 323 19.10 0.09 33.20
N CYS A 324 20.22 0.77 33.46
CA CYS A 324 21.21 1.12 32.44
C CYS A 324 21.81 -0.11 31.74
N GLU A 325 22.06 -1.19 32.48
CA GLU A 325 22.55 -2.46 31.93
C GLU A 325 21.50 -3.14 31.05
N THR A 326 20.24 -3.19 31.50
CA THR A 326 19.09 -3.69 30.73
C THR A 326 18.84 -2.87 29.45
N VAL A 327 19.01 -1.55 29.52
CA VAL A 327 18.86 -0.61 28.39
C VAL A 327 19.94 -0.84 27.31
N ASN A 328 21.16 -1.18 27.71
CA ASN A 328 22.25 -1.51 26.78
C ASN A 328 22.01 -2.82 26.02
N GLU A 329 21.26 -3.78 26.60
CA GLU A 329 20.93 -5.03 25.90
C GLU A 329 20.10 -4.78 24.64
N HIS A 330 19.28 -3.72 24.62
CA HIS A 330 18.40 -3.42 23.49
C HIS A 330 19.08 -2.62 22.36
N VAL A 331 20.33 -2.20 22.53
CA VAL A 331 21.08 -1.49 21.49
C VAL A 331 21.30 -2.40 20.29
N THR A 332 21.01 -1.90 19.08
CA THR A 332 21.28 -2.62 17.83
C THR A 332 21.84 -1.69 16.77
N PRO A 333 23.01 -1.98 16.17
CA PRO A 333 23.53 -1.20 15.05
C PRO A 333 22.58 -1.20 13.84
N GLY A 334 21.78 -2.26 13.69
CA GLY A 334 20.88 -2.47 12.56
C GLY A 334 19.82 -1.39 12.40
N ILE A 335 19.35 -0.78 13.48
CA ILE A 335 18.36 0.32 13.41
C ILE A 335 18.94 1.56 12.71
N ASN A 336 20.26 1.72 12.72
CA ASN A 336 20.98 2.83 12.10
C ASN A 336 21.40 2.55 10.66
N VAL A 337 21.16 1.35 10.12
CA VAL A 337 21.76 0.90 8.86
C VAL A 337 21.42 1.81 7.67
N VAL A 338 20.16 2.26 7.58
CA VAL A 338 19.73 3.18 6.51
C VAL A 338 20.31 4.57 6.73
N THR A 339 20.27 5.07 7.96
CA THR A 339 20.80 6.40 8.33
C THR A 339 22.29 6.53 7.99
N ARG A 340 23.12 5.57 8.41
CA ARG A 340 24.59 5.58 8.17
C ARG A 340 25.00 5.48 6.70
N HIS A 341 24.08 5.04 5.83
CA HIS A 341 24.34 4.86 4.41
C HIS A 341 23.57 5.85 3.53
N GLY A 342 22.90 6.83 4.11
CA GLY A 342 21.94 7.66 3.41
C GLY A 342 21.83 9.08 3.92
N VAL A 343 20.63 9.63 3.75
CA VAL A 343 20.25 10.97 4.19
C VAL A 343 19.03 10.87 5.09
N SER A 344 18.99 11.72 6.11
CA SER A 344 17.97 11.75 7.14
C SER A 344 17.20 13.07 7.17
N GLY A 345 16.05 13.07 7.83
CA GLY A 345 15.21 14.24 8.05
C GLY A 345 14.06 13.97 8.99
N LEU A 346 13.14 14.92 9.07
CA LEU A 346 11.87 14.80 9.77
C LEU A 346 10.70 14.78 8.78
N MET A 347 9.70 13.98 9.08
CA MET A 347 8.48 13.90 8.28
C MET A 347 7.27 14.20 9.16
N ASP A 348 6.44 15.15 8.73
CA ASP A 348 5.07 15.27 9.23
C ASP A 348 4.18 14.32 8.39
N PRO A 349 3.59 13.26 8.95
CA PRO A 349 2.86 12.26 8.15
C PRO A 349 1.81 12.87 7.20
N TYR A 350 1.14 13.92 7.64
CA TYR A 350 0.23 14.71 6.80
C TYR A 350 0.58 16.20 6.78
N MET A 351 0.56 16.86 7.95
CA MET A 351 0.98 18.25 8.10
C MET A 351 1.39 18.54 9.54
N ALA A 352 2.28 19.53 9.71
CA ALA A 352 2.73 19.96 11.03
C ALA A 352 1.56 20.25 11.98
N GLY A 353 1.64 19.71 13.20
CA GLY A 353 0.65 19.94 14.25
C GLY A 353 -0.64 19.13 14.12
N LYS A 354 -0.75 18.20 13.16
CA LYS A 354 -1.94 17.36 12.99
C LYS A 354 -1.65 15.90 13.30
N SER A 355 -2.23 15.39 14.39
CA SER A 355 -2.27 13.96 14.68
C SER A 355 -3.09 13.24 13.62
N CYS A 356 -2.64 12.05 13.22
CA CYS A 356 -3.23 11.26 12.15
C CYS A 356 -3.52 9.83 12.64
N GLY A 357 -4.66 9.29 12.22
CA GLY A 357 -4.86 7.84 12.27
C GLY A 357 -3.97 7.16 11.24
N SER A 358 -3.61 5.89 11.47
CA SER A 358 -2.71 5.14 10.59
C SER A 358 -3.21 5.07 9.15
N ASP A 359 -4.54 5.09 8.92
CA ASP A 359 -5.14 5.14 7.58
C ASP A 359 -4.81 6.46 6.84
N THR A 360 -5.10 7.60 7.46
CA THR A 360 -4.81 8.91 6.87
C THR A 360 -3.30 9.17 6.72
N ALA A 361 -2.50 8.70 7.67
CA ALA A 361 -1.05 8.77 7.59
C ALA A 361 -0.50 7.96 6.42
N HIS A 362 -0.89 6.69 6.28
CA HIS A 362 -0.43 5.83 5.19
C HIS A 362 -0.88 6.31 3.80
N LEU A 363 -2.13 6.79 3.66
CA LEU A 363 -2.57 7.43 2.42
C LEU A 363 -1.64 8.59 2.04
N SER A 364 -1.36 9.47 2.99
CA SER A 364 -0.46 10.62 2.78
C SER A 364 0.95 10.17 2.42
N ILE A 365 1.54 9.23 3.17
CA ILE A 365 2.87 8.65 2.92
C ILE A 365 2.97 8.00 1.55
N PHE A 366 1.91 7.31 1.11
CA PHE A 366 1.79 6.75 -0.23
C PHE A 366 1.50 7.81 -1.30
N GLY A 367 1.54 9.10 -0.96
CA GLY A 367 1.37 10.21 -1.88
C GLY A 367 -0.07 10.55 -2.21
N TYR A 368 -1.07 9.98 -1.54
CA TYR A 368 -2.50 10.24 -1.76
C TYR A 368 -3.03 11.21 -0.69
N PRO A 369 -3.39 12.46 -1.03
CA PRO A 369 -3.97 13.39 -0.08
C PRO A 369 -5.24 12.83 0.58
N PRO A 370 -5.27 12.64 1.91
CA PRO A 370 -6.44 12.08 2.60
C PRO A 370 -7.71 12.91 2.39
N THR A 371 -7.59 14.24 2.23
CA THR A 371 -8.71 15.14 1.92
C THR A 371 -9.43 14.83 0.62
N THR A 372 -8.79 14.09 -0.29
CA THR A 372 -9.34 13.72 -1.60
C THR A 372 -9.79 12.26 -1.64
N TYR A 373 -8.97 11.35 -1.10
CA TYR A 373 -9.13 9.91 -1.31
C TYR A 373 -9.68 9.14 -0.11
N TYR A 374 -9.65 9.71 1.09
CA TYR A 374 -10.15 9.01 2.28
C TYR A 374 -11.69 8.97 2.27
N ARG A 375 -12.25 7.76 2.25
CA ARG A 375 -13.71 7.51 2.28
C ARG A 375 -14.19 6.85 3.56
N GLY A 376 -13.29 6.54 4.48
CA GLY A 376 -13.57 5.88 5.75
C GLY A 376 -12.84 4.55 5.87
N ARG A 377 -12.90 3.98 7.08
CA ARG A 377 -12.06 2.83 7.48
C ARG A 377 -12.62 1.47 7.05
N GLY A 378 -13.93 1.33 6.90
CA GLY A 378 -14.59 0.04 6.72
C GLY A 378 -14.15 -0.71 5.47
N ALA A 379 -13.94 0.00 4.37
CA ALA A 379 -13.45 -0.58 3.12
C ALA A 379 -12.03 -1.12 3.25
N TYR A 380 -11.13 -0.39 3.93
CA TYR A 380 -9.77 -0.86 4.16
C TYR A 380 -9.73 -2.08 5.08
N GLU A 381 -10.53 -2.10 6.16
CA GLU A 381 -10.59 -3.27 7.04
C GLU A 381 -11.15 -4.51 6.32
N ALA A 382 -12.20 -4.33 5.50
CA ALA A 382 -12.78 -5.42 4.72
C ALA A 382 -11.81 -5.96 3.66
N LEU A 383 -11.17 -5.09 2.87
CA LEU A 383 -10.14 -5.49 1.90
C LEU A 383 -8.96 -6.18 2.58
N GLY A 384 -8.54 -5.67 3.74
CA GLY A 384 -7.44 -6.24 4.51
C GLY A 384 -7.74 -7.61 5.12
N ALA A 385 -9.00 -7.91 5.40
CA ALA A 385 -9.45 -9.24 5.77
C ALA A 385 -9.42 -10.22 4.58
N GLY A 386 -9.38 -9.70 3.34
CA GLY A 386 -9.45 -10.47 2.09
C GLY A 386 -10.81 -10.40 1.39
N LEU A 387 -11.71 -9.50 1.81
CA LEU A 387 -13.04 -9.40 1.22
C LEU A 387 -12.97 -8.67 -0.13
N GLU A 388 -13.56 -9.26 -1.16
CA GLU A 388 -13.71 -8.60 -2.46
C GLU A 388 -14.86 -7.58 -2.44
N LEU A 389 -14.51 -6.33 -2.74
CA LEU A 389 -15.45 -5.20 -2.78
C LEU A 389 -15.66 -4.72 -4.22
N GLU A 390 -16.93 -4.63 -4.59
CA GLU A 390 -17.37 -3.93 -5.80
C GLU A 390 -17.46 -2.42 -5.53
N ASP A 391 -17.47 -1.62 -6.60
CA ASP A 391 -17.45 -0.15 -6.50
C ASP A 391 -18.63 0.44 -5.69
N GLU A 392 -19.79 -0.22 -5.76
CA GLU A 392 -21.01 0.26 -5.10
C GLU A 392 -21.24 -0.36 -3.71
N ASP A 393 -20.42 -1.31 -3.29
CA ASP A 393 -20.53 -1.93 -1.98
C ASP A 393 -20.23 -0.92 -0.86
N VAL A 394 -20.99 -1.01 0.23
CA VAL A 394 -20.67 -0.28 1.47
C VAL A 394 -20.11 -1.27 2.49
N ALA A 395 -18.88 -1.02 2.91
CA ALA A 395 -18.11 -1.88 3.79
C ALA A 395 -17.94 -1.27 5.18
N PHE A 396 -17.74 -2.16 6.16
CA PHE A 396 -17.63 -1.86 7.57
C PHE A 396 -16.53 -2.71 8.19
N LYS A 397 -15.92 -2.16 9.23
CA LYS A 397 -15.26 -2.98 10.24
C LYS A 397 -16.34 -3.63 11.10
N GLY A 398 -16.39 -4.95 11.09
CA GLY A 398 -17.25 -5.76 11.93
C GLY A 398 -16.55 -6.20 13.22
N ASN A 399 -17.29 -6.21 14.32
CA ASN A 399 -16.88 -6.88 15.56
C ASN A 399 -17.95 -7.88 16.00
N PHE A 400 -17.56 -9.14 16.21
CA PHE A 400 -18.38 -10.07 16.99
C PHE A 400 -18.46 -9.59 18.45
N SER A 401 -19.68 -9.49 18.94
CA SER A 401 -20.02 -8.79 20.18
C SER A 401 -21.13 -9.53 20.92
N THR A 402 -21.33 -9.11 22.16
CA THR A 402 -22.32 -9.66 23.09
C THR A 402 -23.27 -8.56 23.50
N PHE A 403 -24.56 -8.79 23.33
CA PHE A 403 -25.61 -8.00 23.97
C PHE A 403 -26.36 -8.85 24.99
N ALA A 404 -26.83 -8.20 26.04
CA ALA A 404 -27.65 -8.81 27.08
C ALA A 404 -29.05 -9.15 26.53
N ASP A 405 -29.32 -10.44 26.39
CA ASP A 405 -30.62 -10.93 25.94
C ASP A 405 -31.39 -11.56 27.10
N ARG A 406 -32.45 -10.87 27.56
CA ARG A 406 -33.29 -11.32 28.67
C ARG A 406 -34.01 -12.65 28.44
N THR A 407 -34.04 -13.16 27.20
CA THR A 407 -34.63 -14.47 26.90
C THR A 407 -33.66 -15.63 27.13
N GLU A 408 -32.38 -15.34 27.33
CA GLU A 408 -31.37 -16.36 27.62
C GLU A 408 -31.23 -16.51 29.16
N GLU A 409 -30.50 -17.51 29.65
CA GLU A 409 -30.35 -17.77 31.11
C GLU A 409 -28.97 -17.38 31.66
N LEU A 410 -27.96 -17.26 30.78
CA LEU A 410 -26.53 -16.99 31.09
C LEU A 410 -25.79 -16.31 29.90
N TRP A 411 -25.84 -14.98 29.77
CA TRP A 411 -25.61 -14.28 28.47
C TRP A 411 -24.18 -13.79 28.20
N GLY A 412 -23.19 -14.18 29.01
CA GLY A 412 -21.78 -13.77 28.88
C GLY A 412 -21.19 -13.47 30.26
N ASP A 413 -19.87 -13.61 30.45
CA ASP A 413 -19.25 -13.67 31.79
C ASP A 413 -18.14 -12.62 32.01
N GLU A 414 -17.67 -12.61 33.27
CA GLU A 414 -16.69 -11.79 34.00
C GLU A 414 -17.28 -10.66 34.86
N ASP A 415 -18.36 -9.99 34.42
CA ASP A 415 -18.89 -8.84 35.16
C ASP A 415 -20.41 -8.93 35.47
N PRO A 416 -20.79 -9.54 36.61
CA PRO A 416 -22.17 -9.55 37.10
C PRO A 416 -22.78 -8.16 37.28
N ALA A 417 -21.96 -7.10 37.43
CA ALA A 417 -22.46 -5.74 37.59
C ALA A 417 -22.93 -5.14 36.26
N LEU A 418 -22.23 -5.41 35.14
CA LEU A 418 -22.67 -5.01 33.80
C LEU A 418 -23.99 -5.69 33.42
N GLU A 419 -24.15 -6.96 33.77
CA GLU A 419 -25.37 -7.73 33.54
C GLU A 419 -26.54 -7.21 34.40
N ALA A 420 -26.34 -7.03 35.71
CA ALA A 420 -27.35 -6.44 36.59
C ALA A 420 -27.78 -5.05 36.12
N LYS A 421 -26.82 -4.23 35.64
CA LYS A 421 -27.10 -2.92 35.06
C LYS A 421 -27.92 -3.02 33.77
N ALA A 422 -27.62 -3.97 32.89
CA ALA A 422 -28.42 -4.22 31.67
C ALA A 422 -29.87 -4.58 32.01
N VAL A 423 -30.07 -5.43 33.03
CA VAL A 423 -31.40 -5.84 33.52
C VAL A 423 -32.14 -4.69 34.19
N LEU A 424 -31.48 -3.74 34.83
CA LEU A 424 -32.15 -2.61 35.47
C LEU A 424 -32.47 -1.46 34.49
N SER A 425 -31.70 -1.30 33.41
CA SER A 425 -31.70 -0.09 32.58
C SER A 425 -32.45 -0.19 31.24
N THR A 426 -32.95 -1.36 30.85
CA THR A 426 -33.53 -1.56 29.51
C THR A 426 -34.99 -2.02 29.48
N SER A 427 -35.76 -1.46 28.54
CA SER A 427 -37.02 -2.05 28.07
C SER A 427 -36.71 -3.24 27.14
N SER A 428 -37.63 -4.19 26.95
CA SER A 428 -37.46 -5.32 26.00
C SER A 428 -37.17 -4.93 24.55
N ALA A 429 -37.40 -3.66 24.17
CA ALA A 429 -37.18 -3.15 22.82
C ALA A 429 -35.73 -2.74 22.48
N HIS A 430 -34.84 -2.58 23.47
CA HIS A 430 -33.50 -2.03 23.26
C HIS A 430 -32.40 -3.05 23.57
N GLN A 431 -31.43 -3.20 22.66
CA GLN A 431 -30.30 -4.12 22.83
C GLN A 431 -29.15 -3.45 23.58
N TYR A 432 -28.81 -3.96 24.78
CA TYR A 432 -27.72 -3.44 25.60
C TYR A 432 -26.43 -4.22 25.32
N VAL A 433 -25.43 -3.57 24.74
CA VAL A 433 -24.14 -4.18 24.40
C VAL A 433 -23.29 -4.28 25.66
N THR A 434 -23.10 -5.50 26.16
CA THR A 434 -22.25 -5.75 27.34
C THR A 434 -20.78 -5.79 26.95
N HIS A 435 -20.47 -6.41 25.80
CA HIS A 435 -19.11 -6.54 25.30
C HIS A 435 -19.07 -6.27 23.80
N ARG A 436 -18.35 -5.24 23.38
CA ARG A 436 -18.06 -4.94 21.96
C ARG A 436 -17.03 -5.88 21.33
N ARG A 437 -16.47 -6.77 22.14
CA ARG A 437 -15.51 -7.81 21.76
C ARG A 437 -15.95 -9.06 22.51
N CYS A 438 -16.56 -10.02 21.82
CA CYS A 438 -17.01 -11.24 22.49
C CYS A 438 -15.84 -12.00 23.10
N ASP A 439 -14.70 -12.06 22.41
CA ASP A 439 -13.53 -12.80 22.86
C ASP A 439 -12.26 -12.28 22.16
N ARG A 440 -11.10 -12.40 22.83
CA ARG A 440 -9.81 -12.21 22.17
C ARG A 440 -9.32 -13.51 21.54
N ASP A 441 -9.60 -14.65 22.17
CA ASP A 441 -9.31 -15.97 21.59
C ASP A 441 -10.50 -16.47 20.78
N PHE A 442 -10.61 -15.95 19.55
CA PHE A 442 -11.73 -16.20 18.65
C PHE A 442 -11.31 -16.79 17.30
N ALA A 443 -10.05 -17.21 17.17
CA ALA A 443 -9.47 -17.66 15.91
C ALA A 443 -10.05 -19.00 15.41
N ALA A 444 -10.51 -19.87 16.31
CA ALA A 444 -11.15 -21.14 15.94
C ALA A 444 -12.62 -20.95 15.51
N GLU A 445 -13.34 -20.05 16.18
CA GLU A 445 -14.79 -19.93 16.05
C GLU A 445 -15.21 -18.84 15.05
N GLY A 446 -14.44 -17.75 14.96
CA GLY A 446 -14.71 -16.62 14.08
C GLY A 446 -14.78 -16.97 12.58
N PRO A 447 -13.86 -17.77 12.02
CA PRO A 447 -13.97 -18.25 10.64
C PRO A 447 -15.24 -19.05 10.37
N VAL A 448 -15.64 -19.92 11.31
CA VAL A 448 -16.87 -20.74 11.20
C VAL A 448 -18.10 -19.84 11.14
N LEU A 449 -18.19 -18.85 12.04
CA LEU A 449 -19.30 -17.90 12.04
C LEU A 449 -19.33 -17.03 10.79
N CYS A 450 -18.18 -16.51 10.33
CA CYS A 450 -18.13 -15.72 9.10
C CYS A 450 -18.58 -16.53 7.89
N ASN A 451 -18.15 -17.79 7.78
CA ASN A 451 -18.53 -18.67 6.67
C ASN A 451 -20.04 -18.97 6.66
N ASP A 452 -20.66 -19.18 7.83
CA ASP A 452 -22.12 -19.38 7.93
C ASP A 452 -22.91 -18.11 7.55
N LEU A 453 -22.46 -16.95 8.00
CA LEU A 453 -23.13 -15.67 7.81
C LEU A 453 -22.90 -15.07 6.42
N ASN A 454 -21.79 -15.39 5.76
CA ASN A 454 -21.47 -14.89 4.43
C ASN A 454 -22.52 -15.36 3.40
N GLY A 455 -22.91 -14.46 2.49
CA GLY A 455 -23.96 -14.74 1.50
C GLY A 455 -25.39 -14.57 2.02
N THR A 456 -25.58 -14.21 3.29
CA THR A 456 -26.92 -13.94 3.85
C THR A 456 -27.62 -12.85 3.05
N THR A 457 -28.85 -13.10 2.63
CA THR A 457 -29.64 -12.16 1.81
C THR A 457 -30.61 -11.35 2.67
N VAL A 458 -30.73 -10.05 2.40
CA VAL A 458 -31.64 -9.11 3.04
C VAL A 458 -32.56 -8.53 1.97
N ALA A 459 -33.82 -9.00 1.95
CA ALA A 459 -34.81 -8.62 0.95
C ALA A 459 -35.81 -7.54 1.42
N THR A 460 -35.99 -7.39 2.74
CA THR A 460 -36.91 -6.44 3.35
C THR A 460 -36.24 -5.72 4.51
N ASP A 461 -36.75 -4.54 4.86
CA ASP A 461 -36.34 -3.84 6.07
C ASP A 461 -36.96 -4.45 7.35
N LEU A 462 -36.73 -3.83 8.50
CA LEU A 462 -37.27 -4.25 9.81
C LEU A 462 -38.81 -4.21 9.90
N HIS A 463 -39.48 -3.47 9.00
CA HIS A 463 -40.93 -3.36 8.95
C HIS A 463 -41.55 -4.27 7.87
N GLY A 464 -40.75 -5.08 7.19
CA GLY A 464 -41.20 -5.96 6.12
C GLY A 464 -41.39 -5.27 4.77
N ILE A 465 -40.93 -4.02 4.63
CA ILE A 465 -40.99 -3.28 3.35
C ILE A 465 -39.86 -3.80 2.44
N PRO A 466 -40.16 -4.27 1.22
CA PRO A 466 -39.13 -4.76 0.30
C PRO A 466 -38.12 -3.68 -0.11
N PHE A 467 -36.86 -4.09 -0.24
CA PHE A 467 -35.83 -3.33 -0.93
C PHE A 467 -36.01 -3.41 -2.46
N GLU A 468 -35.38 -2.52 -3.21
CA GLU A 468 -35.49 -2.51 -4.68
C GLU A 468 -35.01 -3.83 -5.30
N TYR A 469 -34.06 -4.47 -4.64
CA TYR A 469 -33.66 -5.86 -4.86
C TYR A 469 -33.07 -6.44 -3.57
N PRO A 470 -32.95 -7.78 -3.46
CA PRO A 470 -32.32 -8.41 -2.31
C PRO A 470 -30.82 -8.12 -2.26
N HIS A 471 -30.36 -7.50 -1.19
CA HIS A 471 -28.95 -7.25 -0.94
C HIS A 471 -28.30 -8.46 -0.26
N THR A 472 -26.99 -8.63 -0.44
CA THR A 472 -26.22 -9.74 0.11
C THR A 472 -25.20 -9.20 1.11
N ILE A 473 -25.10 -9.85 2.26
CA ILE A 473 -24.07 -9.59 3.26
C ILE A 473 -22.84 -10.43 2.90
N LYS A 474 -21.73 -9.76 2.63
CA LYS A 474 -20.42 -10.35 2.44
C LYS A 474 -19.65 -10.29 3.77
N MET A 475 -19.11 -11.40 4.23
CA MET A 475 -18.36 -11.46 5.49
C MET A 475 -17.09 -12.28 5.35
N LEU A 476 -16.01 -11.80 5.95
CA LEU A 476 -14.76 -12.57 6.06
C LEU A 476 -14.09 -12.31 7.41
N TYR A 477 -13.55 -13.37 7.99
CA TYR A 477 -12.87 -13.30 9.26
C TYR A 477 -11.55 -12.55 9.14
N ALA A 478 -11.21 -11.74 10.15
CA ALA A 478 -9.92 -11.07 10.24
C ALA A 478 -9.06 -11.71 11.33
N THR A 479 -9.09 -11.16 12.55
CA THR A 479 -8.36 -11.68 13.72
C THR A 479 -9.13 -11.36 14.99
N GLU A 480 -8.96 -12.17 16.03
CA GLU A 480 -9.74 -12.09 17.28
C GLU A 480 -11.25 -11.95 16.97
N HIS A 481 -11.96 -11.06 17.65
CA HIS A 481 -13.36 -10.70 17.44
C HIS A 481 -13.66 -9.94 16.13
N ARG A 482 -12.65 -9.62 15.30
CA ARG A 482 -12.82 -8.71 14.14
C ARG A 482 -13.18 -9.47 12.86
N CYS A 483 -14.01 -8.84 12.03
CA CYS A 483 -14.33 -9.31 10.69
C CYS A 483 -14.50 -8.14 9.71
N GLY A 484 -14.32 -8.41 8.42
CA GLY A 484 -14.75 -7.52 7.35
C GLY A 484 -16.21 -7.79 7.02
N VAL A 485 -17.02 -6.74 6.89
CA VAL A 485 -18.43 -6.84 6.49
C VAL A 485 -18.69 -5.90 5.34
N ALA A 486 -19.38 -6.35 4.29
CA ALA A 486 -19.87 -5.47 3.24
C ALA A 486 -21.29 -5.82 2.83
N LEU A 487 -22.04 -4.81 2.41
CA LEU A 487 -23.39 -4.95 1.88
C LEU A 487 -23.34 -4.71 0.38
N SER A 488 -23.88 -5.65 -0.40
CA SER A 488 -23.79 -5.58 -1.85
C SER A 488 -24.51 -4.36 -2.40
N GLY A 489 -23.79 -3.59 -3.22
CA GLY A 489 -24.22 -2.33 -3.80
C GLY A 489 -25.04 -2.48 -5.07
N ALA A 490 -25.28 -1.32 -5.69
CA ALA A 490 -26.25 -1.09 -6.75
C ALA A 490 -26.13 -2.06 -7.94
N ARG A 491 -27.28 -2.56 -8.44
CA ARG A 491 -27.31 -3.45 -9.60
C ARG A 491 -27.81 -2.71 -10.84
N ARG A 492 -27.03 -2.78 -11.92
CA ARG A 492 -27.48 -2.29 -13.23
C ARG A 492 -28.49 -3.28 -13.82
N VAL A 493 -29.70 -2.79 -14.07
CA VAL A 493 -30.78 -3.55 -14.69
C VAL A 493 -31.06 -2.96 -16.06
N VAL A 494 -30.96 -3.78 -17.10
CA VAL A 494 -31.38 -3.42 -18.46
C VAL A 494 -32.84 -3.84 -18.60
N ARG A 495 -33.72 -2.87 -18.85
CA ARG A 495 -35.15 -3.10 -19.07
C ARG A 495 -35.38 -3.65 -20.48
N ALA A 496 -36.53 -4.27 -20.69
CA ALA A 496 -36.92 -4.86 -21.97
C ALA A 496 -36.96 -3.83 -23.12
N ASP A 497 -37.11 -2.54 -22.81
CA ASP A 497 -37.06 -1.42 -23.76
C ASP A 497 -35.64 -0.94 -24.10
N GLY A 498 -34.59 -1.60 -23.57
CA GLY A 498 -33.19 -1.25 -23.78
C GLY A 498 -32.67 -0.14 -22.86
N SER A 499 -33.51 0.45 -22.00
CA SER A 499 -33.07 1.45 -21.01
C SER A 499 -32.37 0.77 -19.82
N SER A 500 -31.31 1.40 -19.27
CA SER A 500 -30.60 0.87 -18.09
C SER A 500 -30.88 1.73 -16.86
N ALA A 501 -31.31 1.11 -15.76
CA ALA A 501 -31.45 1.74 -14.46
C ALA A 501 -30.45 1.14 -13.46
N VAL A 502 -29.98 1.93 -12.51
CA VAL A 502 -29.16 1.48 -11.38
C VAL A 502 -30.07 1.48 -10.16
N LEU A 503 -30.35 0.29 -9.63
CA LEU A 503 -31.21 0.12 -8.46
C LEU A 503 -30.36 -0.02 -7.19
N GLY A 504 -30.93 0.34 -6.04
CA GLY A 504 -30.38 0.18 -4.68
C GLY A 504 -28.99 0.77 -4.49
N MET A 505 -28.82 2.02 -4.95
CA MET A 505 -27.64 2.80 -4.66
C MET A 505 -27.46 2.95 -3.14
N LEU A 506 -26.35 2.43 -2.63
CA LEU A 506 -25.94 2.61 -1.25
C LEU A 506 -25.10 3.88 -1.09
N SER A 507 -25.04 4.42 0.12
CA SER A 507 -24.17 5.55 0.48
C SER A 507 -23.43 5.23 1.77
N ASP A 508 -22.16 5.64 1.83
CA ASP A 508 -21.33 5.55 3.04
C ASP A 508 -21.53 6.75 3.99
N LYS A 509 -22.42 7.69 3.64
CA LYS A 509 -22.80 8.85 4.47
C LYS A 509 -23.78 8.47 5.58
N ILE A 510 -23.40 7.48 6.36
CA ILE A 510 -24.20 6.89 7.44
C ILE A 510 -23.35 6.62 8.68
N THR A 511 -23.99 6.52 9.84
CA THR A 511 -23.34 6.03 11.06
C THR A 511 -23.26 4.50 11.07
N GLY A 512 -22.51 3.94 12.03
CA GLY A 512 -22.54 2.51 12.33
C GLY A 512 -23.56 2.14 13.41
N THR A 513 -23.50 0.90 13.88
CA THR A 513 -24.26 0.39 15.03
C THR A 513 -23.42 0.29 16.31
N ASP A 514 -22.09 0.37 16.21
CA ASP A 514 -21.16 0.30 17.35
C ASP A 514 -21.30 1.51 18.31
N PRO A 515 -21.65 1.31 19.60
CA PRO A 515 -21.76 2.39 20.58
C PRO A 515 -20.42 2.96 21.07
N LEU A 516 -19.29 2.43 20.59
CA LEU A 516 -17.92 2.85 20.92
C LEU A 516 -17.46 2.61 22.36
N MET A 517 -18.38 2.27 23.28
CA MET A 517 -18.09 1.87 24.66
C MET A 517 -18.97 0.68 25.06
N ASP A 518 -18.43 -0.19 25.90
CA ASP A 518 -19.18 -1.28 26.52
C ASP A 518 -20.22 -0.71 27.50
N GLY A 519 -21.28 -1.47 27.78
CA GLY A 519 -22.34 -1.05 28.70
C GLY A 519 -23.21 0.09 28.15
N GLN A 520 -23.43 0.10 26.83
CA GLN A 520 -24.24 1.10 26.13
C GLN A 520 -25.28 0.43 25.23
N LEU A 521 -26.33 1.16 24.87
CA LEU A 521 -27.33 0.68 23.92
C LEU A 521 -26.75 0.59 22.51
N LEU A 522 -27.15 -0.42 21.74
CA LEU A 522 -26.86 -0.52 20.32
C LEU A 522 -27.35 0.75 19.60
N LEU A 523 -26.52 1.31 18.73
CA LEU A 523 -26.88 2.52 18.01
C LEU A 523 -27.75 2.20 16.79
N HIS A 524 -28.77 3.03 16.58
CA HIS A 524 -29.51 3.09 15.34
C HIS A 524 -28.69 3.76 14.25
N CYS A 525 -28.74 3.19 13.05
CA CYS A 525 -28.01 3.72 11.90
C CYS A 525 -28.72 4.98 11.38
N LYS A 526 -27.99 6.07 11.19
CA LYS A 526 -28.54 7.37 10.77
C LYS A 526 -27.74 7.98 9.63
N PRO A 527 -28.35 8.75 8.71
CA PRO A 527 -27.62 9.55 7.75
C PRO A 527 -26.71 10.57 8.44
N THR A 528 -25.50 10.76 7.93
CA THR A 528 -24.57 11.81 8.40
C THR A 528 -24.70 13.11 7.62
N VAL A 529 -25.58 13.14 6.62
CA VAL A 529 -25.93 14.30 5.80
C VAL A 529 -27.41 14.65 6.01
N GLY A 530 -27.79 15.91 5.80
CA GLY A 530 -29.18 16.38 5.93
C GLY A 530 -30.02 16.13 4.67
N GLU A 531 -31.35 16.28 4.79
CA GLU A 531 -32.34 15.98 3.73
C GLU A 531 -32.10 16.72 2.41
N GLY A 532 -31.51 17.92 2.43
CA GLY A 532 -31.16 18.68 1.23
C GLY A 532 -29.92 18.17 0.49
N HIS A 533 -29.19 17.19 1.02
CA HIS A 533 -27.99 16.66 0.38
C HIS A 533 -28.36 15.63 -0.71
N PRO A 534 -27.72 15.65 -1.89
CA PRO A 534 -28.08 14.76 -3.01
C PRO A 534 -27.94 13.26 -2.68
N GLU A 535 -27.10 12.88 -1.72
CA GLU A 535 -26.97 11.49 -1.26
C GLU A 535 -27.91 11.10 -0.10
N TYR A 536 -28.76 12.00 0.41
CA TYR A 536 -29.58 11.71 1.59
C TYR A 536 -30.51 10.51 1.39
N ALA A 537 -31.17 10.42 0.24
CA ALA A 537 -32.08 9.30 -0.06
C ALA A 537 -31.34 7.95 -0.04
N ALA A 538 -30.14 7.89 -0.65
CA ALA A 538 -29.29 6.70 -0.64
C ALA A 538 -28.77 6.39 0.77
N ALA A 539 -28.42 7.40 1.57
CA ALA A 539 -28.00 7.22 2.95
C ALA A 539 -29.14 6.66 3.82
N ALA A 540 -30.35 7.22 3.73
CA ALA A 540 -31.53 6.74 4.45
C ALA A 540 -31.91 5.30 4.05
N TYR A 541 -31.83 4.99 2.76
CA TYR A 541 -31.98 3.63 2.23
C TYR A 541 -30.94 2.67 2.85
N THR A 542 -29.67 3.09 2.89
CA THR A 542 -28.58 2.29 3.45
C THR A 542 -28.76 2.08 4.96
N CYS A 543 -29.24 3.08 5.71
CA CYS A 543 -29.53 2.92 7.14
C CYS A 543 -30.55 1.82 7.40
N ARG A 544 -31.68 1.81 6.66
CA ARG A 544 -32.69 0.74 6.75
C ARG A 544 -32.08 -0.63 6.47
N LEU A 545 -31.20 -0.70 5.47
CA LEU A 545 -30.52 -1.95 5.10
C LEU A 545 -29.56 -2.42 6.20
N VAL A 546 -28.77 -1.53 6.79
CA VAL A 546 -27.82 -1.86 7.88
C VAL A 546 -28.57 -2.38 9.10
N GLU A 547 -29.68 -1.75 9.48
CA GLU A 547 -30.48 -2.22 10.62
C GLU A 547 -31.11 -3.59 10.36
N ALA A 548 -31.66 -3.79 9.16
CA ALA A 548 -32.19 -5.09 8.74
C ALA A 548 -31.10 -6.18 8.70
N ALA A 549 -29.92 -5.85 8.17
CA ALA A 549 -28.77 -6.75 8.16
C ALA A 549 -28.33 -7.13 9.57
N SER A 550 -28.21 -6.15 10.48
CA SER A 550 -27.86 -6.38 11.89
C SER A 550 -28.85 -7.34 12.55
N ALA A 551 -30.16 -7.14 12.36
CA ALA A 551 -31.18 -8.01 12.94
C ALA A 551 -31.16 -9.44 12.38
N VAL A 552 -30.94 -9.59 11.07
CA VAL A 552 -30.83 -10.92 10.43
C VAL A 552 -29.59 -11.66 10.94
N LEU A 553 -28.43 -10.99 11.00
CA LEU A 553 -27.19 -11.59 11.53
C LEU A 553 -27.36 -12.00 13.00
N THR A 554 -27.93 -11.14 13.84
CA THR A 554 -28.22 -11.47 15.24
C THR A 554 -29.11 -12.70 15.37
N ARG A 555 -30.18 -12.82 14.57
CA ARG A 555 -31.07 -13.99 14.60
C ARG A 555 -30.32 -15.28 14.26
N ARG A 556 -29.47 -15.25 13.23
CA ARG A 556 -28.65 -16.42 12.84
C ARG A 556 -27.63 -16.76 13.92
N LEU A 557 -26.91 -15.77 14.44
CA LEU A 557 -25.92 -15.96 15.50
C LEU A 557 -26.52 -16.57 16.76
N LYS A 558 -27.70 -16.11 17.21
CA LYS A 558 -28.36 -16.65 18.40
C LYS A 558 -28.64 -18.16 18.29
N ALA A 559 -29.01 -18.61 17.09
CA ALA A 559 -29.33 -20.01 16.80
C ALA A 559 -28.10 -20.85 16.39
N HIS A 560 -26.92 -20.25 16.25
CA HIS A 560 -25.76 -20.93 15.70
C HIS A 560 -25.15 -21.93 16.71
N PRO A 561 -24.74 -23.15 16.28
CA PRO A 561 -24.18 -24.17 17.17
C PRO A 561 -22.96 -23.73 18.01
N VAL A 562 -22.12 -22.84 17.47
CA VAL A 562 -20.97 -22.27 18.21
C VAL A 562 -21.44 -21.53 19.47
N ASN A 563 -22.48 -20.70 19.37
CA ASN A 563 -23.00 -19.99 20.53
C ASN A 563 -23.72 -20.93 21.49
N GLU A 564 -24.36 -21.99 21.00
CA GLU A 564 -24.90 -23.03 21.87
C GLU A 564 -23.80 -23.77 22.64
N ALA A 565 -22.68 -24.09 21.99
CA ALA A 565 -21.51 -24.68 22.65
C ALA A 565 -20.92 -23.73 23.71
N ARG A 566 -20.82 -22.42 23.41
CA ARG A 566 -20.43 -21.40 24.42
C ARG A 566 -21.39 -21.40 25.62
N ARG A 567 -22.71 -21.45 25.40
CA ARG A 567 -23.70 -21.54 26.49
C ARG A 567 -23.55 -22.81 27.31
N GLN A 568 -23.31 -23.96 26.67
CA GLN A 568 -23.09 -25.24 27.36
C GLN A 568 -21.81 -25.22 28.21
N HIS A 569 -20.72 -24.68 27.67
CA HIS A 569 -19.47 -24.45 28.42
C HIS A 569 -19.73 -23.58 29.65
N ASN A 570 -20.45 -22.48 29.50
CA ASN A 570 -20.75 -21.56 30.59
C ASN A 570 -21.62 -22.21 31.68
N ARG A 571 -22.61 -23.01 31.30
CA ARG A 571 -23.42 -23.82 32.24
C ARG A 571 -22.56 -24.81 33.02
N ALA A 572 -21.63 -25.48 32.36
CA ALA A 572 -20.72 -26.43 33.01
C ALA A 572 -19.76 -25.73 33.98
N VAL A 573 -19.21 -24.57 33.60
CA VAL A 573 -18.36 -23.76 34.49
C VAL A 573 -19.14 -23.25 35.70
N ALA A 574 -20.37 -22.75 35.51
CA ALA A 574 -21.22 -22.29 36.60
C ALA A 574 -21.58 -23.43 37.59
N ALA A 575 -21.88 -24.62 37.08
CA ALA A 575 -22.13 -25.80 37.92
C ALA A 575 -20.89 -26.17 38.76
N ARG A 576 -19.70 -26.19 38.16
CA ARG A 576 -18.44 -26.45 38.89
C ARG A 576 -18.17 -25.43 39.99
N LEU A 577 -18.37 -24.14 39.70
CA LEU A 577 -18.19 -23.07 40.70
C LEU A 577 -19.18 -23.18 41.87
N ALA A 578 -20.41 -23.66 41.62
CA ALA A 578 -21.38 -23.94 42.67
C ALA A 578 -20.95 -25.13 43.56
N ASP A 579 -20.33 -26.16 42.97
CA ASP A 579 -19.83 -27.34 43.67
C ASP A 579 -18.51 -27.08 44.44
N GLU A 580 -17.66 -26.18 43.93
CA GLU A 580 -16.32 -25.87 44.48
C GLU A 580 -16.32 -24.76 45.57
N ALA A 581 -17.50 -24.26 45.97
CA ALA A 581 -17.67 -23.22 46.99
C ALA A 581 -17.14 -23.56 48.41
N GLY A 582 -16.35 -24.64 48.56
CA GLY A 582 -15.72 -25.07 49.81
C GLY A 582 -14.26 -25.55 49.73
N THR A 583 -13.57 -25.50 48.57
CA THR A 583 -12.16 -25.99 48.51
C THR A 583 -11.28 -25.08 47.66
N SER A 584 -10.28 -24.43 48.27
CA SER A 584 -9.32 -23.56 47.59
C SER A 584 -8.27 -24.38 46.84
N GLY A 585 -8.44 -24.54 45.53
CA GLY A 585 -7.50 -25.22 44.63
C GLY A 585 -7.59 -24.67 43.20
N SER A 586 -6.53 -23.98 42.77
CA SER A 586 -6.41 -23.19 41.54
C SER A 586 -6.35 -24.02 40.25
N ASN A 587 -7.39 -23.91 39.41
CA ASN A 587 -7.31 -23.75 37.94
C ASN A 587 -8.72 -23.42 37.40
N THR A 588 -9.19 -22.20 37.61
CA THR A 588 -10.54 -21.77 37.19
C THR A 588 -10.61 -21.56 35.67
N VAL A 589 -11.39 -22.41 35.00
CA VAL A 589 -11.75 -22.23 33.58
C VAL A 589 -12.76 -21.08 33.48
N ALA A 590 -12.39 -19.97 32.83
CA ALA A 590 -13.29 -18.83 32.62
C ALA A 590 -14.44 -19.20 31.68
N ARG A 591 -15.64 -18.64 31.90
CA ARG A 591 -16.74 -18.75 30.92
C ARG A 591 -16.41 -17.88 29.70
N LYS A 592 -17.11 -18.09 28.59
CA LYS A 592 -16.91 -17.40 27.31
C LYS A 592 -18.12 -16.53 26.97
N ASN A 593 -17.93 -15.31 26.49
CA ASN A 593 -19.07 -14.49 26.06
C ASN A 593 -19.68 -15.02 24.76
N VAL A 594 -21.02 -15.05 24.65
CA VAL A 594 -21.66 -15.44 23.39
C VAL A 594 -21.47 -14.36 22.32
N ALA A 595 -21.19 -14.77 21.09
CA ALA A 595 -21.07 -13.89 19.93
C ALA A 595 -22.43 -13.74 19.24
N ASN A 596 -23.38 -13.06 19.88
CA ASN A 596 -24.77 -12.96 19.42
C ASN A 596 -25.08 -11.68 18.60
N LEU A 597 -24.07 -10.85 18.34
CA LEU A 597 -24.19 -9.59 17.61
C LEU A 597 -22.95 -9.32 16.75
N VAL A 598 -23.16 -8.65 15.62
CA VAL A 598 -22.08 -8.03 14.83
C VAL A 598 -22.27 -6.51 14.87
N LEU A 599 -21.28 -5.80 15.39
CA LEU A 599 -21.28 -4.33 15.37
C LEU A 599 -20.68 -3.82 14.07
N PHE A 600 -21.39 -2.90 13.41
CA PHE A 600 -20.98 -2.25 12.17
C PHE A 600 -20.29 -0.93 12.51
N ARG A 601 -19.02 -0.75 12.10
CA ARG A 601 -18.27 0.48 12.36
C ARG A 601 -17.58 1.01 11.11
N GLY A 602 -17.63 2.34 10.95
CA GLY A 602 -16.85 3.07 9.95
C GLY A 602 -17.27 2.76 8.52
N ALA A 603 -18.56 2.96 8.21
CA ALA A 603 -19.10 2.81 6.87
C ALA A 603 -18.20 3.51 5.84
N ALA A 604 -17.86 2.80 4.76
CA ALA A 604 -17.03 3.34 3.70
C ALA A 604 -17.29 2.60 2.40
N LYS A 605 -17.37 3.33 1.29
CA LYS A 605 -17.17 2.74 -0.04
C LYS A 605 -15.68 2.56 -0.30
N LYS A 606 -15.33 1.58 -1.14
CA LYS A 606 -13.95 1.42 -1.66
C LYS A 606 -13.47 2.73 -2.29
N GLY A 607 -14.35 3.39 -3.05
CA GLY A 607 -14.03 4.59 -3.80
C GLY A 607 -13.03 4.33 -4.91
N TRP A 608 -12.76 5.36 -5.72
CA TRP A 608 -11.72 5.28 -6.75
C TRP A 608 -10.44 5.96 -6.26
N VAL A 609 -9.34 5.21 -6.27
CA VAL A 609 -7.98 5.68 -5.97
C VAL A 609 -7.08 5.25 -7.14
N PRO A 610 -6.26 6.13 -7.73
CA PRO A 610 -5.27 5.72 -8.72
C PRO A 610 -4.38 4.62 -8.13
N THR A 611 -4.04 3.59 -8.91
CA THR A 611 -3.15 2.54 -8.41
C THR A 611 -1.71 3.05 -8.25
N PHE A 612 -0.90 2.36 -7.45
CA PHE A 612 0.52 2.68 -7.22
C PHE A 612 1.33 2.68 -8.52
N VAL A 613 0.99 1.77 -9.44
CA VAL A 613 1.59 1.72 -10.78
C VAL A 613 1.28 3.00 -11.54
N VAL A 614 0.03 3.45 -11.55
CA VAL A 614 -0.38 4.69 -12.23
C VAL A 614 0.25 5.92 -11.56
N ARG A 615 0.17 6.02 -10.23
CA ARG A 615 0.63 7.22 -9.52
C ARG A 615 2.15 7.33 -9.50
N HIS A 616 2.83 6.22 -9.27
CA HIS A 616 4.26 6.21 -8.95
C HIS A 616 5.11 5.41 -9.93
N GLY A 617 4.53 4.64 -10.85
CA GLY A 617 5.29 3.73 -11.72
C GLY A 617 5.89 2.54 -10.96
N LEU A 618 5.37 2.22 -9.78
CA LEU A 618 5.87 1.16 -8.90
C LEU A 618 4.84 0.04 -8.81
N HIS A 619 5.27 -1.19 -9.09
CA HIS A 619 4.46 -2.38 -8.89
C HIS A 619 4.98 -3.10 -7.65
N GLY A 620 4.12 -3.24 -6.64
CA GLY A 620 4.60 -3.59 -5.32
C GLY A 620 3.66 -4.37 -4.44
N LEU A 621 4.27 -4.88 -3.38
CA LEU A 621 3.67 -5.71 -2.34
C LEU A 621 3.59 -4.91 -1.04
N ILE A 622 2.53 -5.12 -0.26
CA ILE A 622 2.43 -4.65 1.12
C ILE A 622 2.40 -5.82 2.09
N LEU A 623 3.42 -5.87 2.96
CA LEU A 623 3.56 -6.84 4.04
C LEU A 623 3.10 -6.19 5.36
N ALA A 624 1.79 -6.11 5.54
CA ALA A 624 1.16 -5.54 6.72
C ALA A 624 0.26 -6.58 7.42
N PRO A 625 0.42 -6.77 8.74
CA PRO A 625 -0.40 -7.72 9.49
C PRO A 625 -1.77 -7.13 9.87
N THR A 626 -1.90 -5.80 9.90
CA THR A 626 -3.15 -5.12 10.23
C THR A 626 -4.01 -4.96 8.99
N CYS A 627 -5.27 -5.40 9.06
CA CYS A 627 -6.20 -5.33 7.93
C CYS A 627 -6.34 -3.90 7.40
N ILE A 628 -6.45 -2.90 8.27
CA ILE A 628 -6.54 -1.50 7.83
C ILE A 628 -5.37 -1.08 6.92
N ILE A 629 -4.13 -1.44 7.24
CA ILE A 629 -2.96 -1.03 6.44
C ILE A 629 -2.84 -1.89 5.19
N LYS A 630 -3.00 -3.21 5.33
CA LYS A 630 -3.02 -4.15 4.20
C LYS A 630 -4.07 -3.74 3.17
N GLY A 631 -5.31 -3.53 3.60
CA GLY A 631 -6.42 -3.16 2.73
C GLY A 631 -6.32 -1.76 2.14
N LEU A 632 -5.69 -0.81 2.84
CA LEU A 632 -5.35 0.50 2.26
C LEU A 632 -4.34 0.34 1.12
N GLY A 633 -3.28 -0.45 1.33
CA GLY A 633 -2.33 -0.78 0.27
C GLY A 633 -3.00 -1.46 -0.93
N ILE A 634 -3.88 -2.43 -0.68
CA ILE A 634 -4.69 -3.10 -1.72
C ILE A 634 -5.59 -2.10 -2.46
N CYS A 635 -6.24 -1.18 -1.74
CA CYS A 635 -7.05 -0.13 -2.35
C CYS A 635 -6.21 0.78 -3.26
N CYS A 636 -4.94 1.03 -2.90
CA CYS A 636 -3.98 1.74 -3.74
C CYS A 636 -3.33 0.86 -4.81
N GLY A 637 -3.77 -0.37 -5.03
CA GLY A 637 -3.25 -1.28 -6.07
C GLY A 637 -1.94 -2.00 -5.74
N LEU A 638 -1.50 -2.01 -4.47
CA LEU A 638 -0.45 -2.92 -4.01
C LEU A 638 -1.04 -4.32 -3.81
N ARG A 639 -0.24 -5.37 -4.01
CA ARG A 639 -0.67 -6.73 -3.68
C ARG A 639 -0.51 -6.96 -2.17
N GLY A 640 -1.47 -7.62 -1.54
CA GLY A 640 -1.45 -7.94 -0.10
C GLY A 640 -1.14 -9.41 0.22
N GLU A 641 -0.90 -10.23 -0.81
CA GLU A 641 -0.61 -11.65 -0.71
C GLU A 641 0.77 -11.95 -1.29
N VAL A 642 1.52 -12.84 -0.62
CA VAL A 642 2.79 -13.32 -1.13
C VAL A 642 2.47 -14.46 -2.10
N CYS A 643 2.68 -14.26 -3.41
CA CYS A 643 2.63 -15.24 -4.50
C CYS A 643 1.81 -16.54 -4.23
N HIS A 644 0.61 -16.68 -4.82
CA HIS A 644 -0.22 -17.90 -4.73
C HIS A 644 0.50 -19.22 -5.06
N ALA A 645 1.55 -19.19 -5.88
CA ALA A 645 2.33 -20.39 -6.20
C ALA A 645 3.13 -20.95 -5.02
N CYS A 646 3.31 -20.17 -3.96
CA CYS A 646 4.05 -20.52 -2.75
C CYS A 646 3.13 -20.68 -1.53
N ASP A 647 1.93 -20.11 -1.60
CA ASP A 647 0.91 -20.12 -0.55
C ASP A 647 -0.48 -19.99 -1.20
N PRO A 648 -1.13 -21.12 -1.53
CA PRO A 648 -2.44 -21.14 -2.18
C PRO A 648 -3.55 -20.50 -1.33
N THR A 649 -3.28 -20.26 -0.03
CA THR A 649 -4.25 -19.75 0.96
C THR A 649 -4.00 -18.30 1.36
N GLY A 650 -2.85 -17.71 0.98
CA GLY A 650 -2.44 -16.36 1.33
C GLY A 650 -2.11 -16.12 2.82
N GLN A 651 -2.13 -17.17 3.66
CA GLN A 651 -1.94 -17.08 5.11
C GLN A 651 -0.74 -17.88 5.66
N GLU A 652 -0.22 -18.90 4.96
CA GLU A 652 0.87 -19.75 5.46
C GLU A 652 2.26 -19.10 5.36
N SER A 653 2.52 -18.34 4.29
CA SER A 653 3.80 -17.67 4.01
C SER A 653 4.15 -16.57 5.01
N LEU A 654 3.16 -16.04 5.72
CA LEU A 654 3.29 -15.02 6.76
C LEU A 654 2.99 -15.57 8.17
N ARG A 655 2.95 -16.89 8.35
CA ARG A 655 2.72 -17.51 9.66
C ARG A 655 3.79 -17.03 10.65
N GLY A 656 3.33 -16.42 11.75
CA GLY A 656 4.19 -15.78 12.76
C GLY A 656 4.28 -14.26 12.63
N ALA A 657 3.88 -13.65 11.51
CA ALA A 657 3.77 -12.20 11.36
C ALA A 657 2.43 -11.67 11.93
N THR A 658 2.21 -11.85 13.23
CA THR A 658 0.93 -11.65 13.94
C THR A 658 0.46 -10.19 14.03
N GLY A 659 1.36 -9.21 13.92
CA GLY A 659 1.02 -7.79 14.08
C GLY A 659 0.88 -7.30 15.52
N ASP A 660 1.37 -8.09 16.48
CA ASP A 660 1.54 -7.73 17.88
C ASP A 660 3.02 -7.84 18.31
N TYR A 661 3.28 -7.83 19.61
CA TYR A 661 4.63 -7.99 20.17
C TYR A 661 5.22 -9.40 19.99
N HIS A 662 4.43 -10.40 19.59
CA HIS A 662 4.92 -11.74 19.23
C HIS A 662 5.33 -11.86 17.76
N SER A 663 5.05 -10.85 16.93
CA SER A 663 5.28 -10.89 15.49
C SER A 663 6.73 -11.20 15.12
N ASP A 664 6.98 -12.26 14.36
CA ASP A 664 8.28 -12.55 13.75
C ASP A 664 8.53 -11.61 12.56
N LEU A 665 9.45 -10.66 12.73
CA LEU A 665 9.81 -9.70 11.68
C LEU A 665 10.70 -10.33 10.59
N MET A 666 11.41 -11.42 10.89
CA MET A 666 12.24 -12.11 9.91
C MET A 666 11.40 -12.84 8.86
N VAL A 667 10.19 -13.29 9.22
CA VAL A 667 9.21 -13.80 8.24
C VAL A 667 8.91 -12.73 7.18
N LYS A 668 8.72 -11.46 7.58
CA LYS A 668 8.47 -10.36 6.64
C LYS A 668 9.69 -10.06 5.77
N VAL A 669 10.89 -10.09 6.34
CA VAL A 669 12.15 -9.94 5.58
C VAL A 669 12.25 -11.02 4.51
N ARG A 670 12.02 -12.29 4.89
CA ARG A 670 12.07 -13.42 3.94
C ARG A 670 11.00 -13.30 2.87
N ALA A 671 9.77 -12.96 3.23
CA ALA A 671 8.69 -12.73 2.29
C ALA A 671 9.03 -11.60 1.30
N ALA A 672 9.64 -10.51 1.78
CA ALA A 672 10.09 -9.41 0.92
C ALA A 672 11.18 -9.85 -0.06
N LEU A 673 12.23 -10.52 0.44
CA LEU A 673 13.33 -11.03 -0.40
C LEU A 673 12.83 -12.03 -1.44
N HIS A 674 11.93 -12.93 -1.04
CA HIS A 674 11.31 -13.90 -1.93
C HIS A 674 10.45 -13.23 -3.01
N ALA A 675 9.59 -12.26 -2.63
CA ALA A 675 8.77 -11.50 -3.58
C ALA A 675 9.63 -10.72 -4.60
N LEU A 676 10.80 -10.26 -4.18
CA LEU A 676 11.80 -9.59 -5.01
C LEU A 676 12.73 -10.56 -5.75
N ARG A 677 12.61 -11.86 -5.48
CA ARG A 677 13.47 -12.94 -6.00
C ARG A 677 14.96 -12.73 -5.80
N ILE A 678 15.28 -12.20 -4.64
CA ILE A 678 16.65 -12.14 -4.15
C ILE A 678 16.91 -13.50 -3.48
N GLU A 679 17.85 -14.29 -4.02
CA GLU A 679 18.19 -15.63 -3.51
C GLU A 679 18.27 -15.63 -1.97
N CYS A 680 17.46 -16.47 -1.35
CA CYS A 680 17.53 -16.68 0.10
C CYS A 680 18.73 -17.61 0.36
N PRO A 681 19.58 -17.35 1.38
CA PRO A 681 20.73 -18.22 1.67
C PRO A 681 20.31 -19.70 1.80
N SER A 682 21.13 -20.59 1.23
CA SER A 682 20.90 -22.04 1.10
C SER A 682 20.63 -22.77 2.43
N SER A 683 20.96 -22.17 3.57
CA SER A 683 20.60 -22.68 4.90
C SER A 683 19.09 -22.61 5.20
N HIS A 684 18.34 -21.78 4.48
CA HIS A 684 16.91 -21.58 4.69
C HIS A 684 16.03 -22.49 3.83
N GLU A 685 16.51 -22.88 2.64
CA GLU A 685 15.87 -23.89 1.81
C GLU A 685 15.77 -25.21 2.60
N ALA A 686 16.82 -25.61 3.30
CA ALA A 686 16.79 -26.78 4.18
C ALA A 686 15.73 -26.68 5.31
N ALA A 687 15.52 -25.49 5.90
CA ALA A 687 14.56 -25.29 6.97
C ALA A 687 13.10 -25.26 6.47
N VAL A 688 12.85 -24.65 5.32
CA VAL A 688 11.53 -24.59 4.67
C VAL A 688 11.19 -25.93 4.02
N THR A 689 12.14 -26.59 3.38
CA THR A 689 11.98 -27.95 2.85
C THR A 689 11.75 -28.96 3.97
N ALA A 690 12.40 -28.83 5.14
CA ALA A 690 12.10 -29.67 6.30
C ALA A 690 10.69 -29.43 6.86
N ALA A 691 10.20 -28.19 6.83
CA ALA A 691 8.82 -27.87 7.22
C ALA A 691 7.79 -28.41 6.21
N LEU A 692 8.06 -28.30 4.91
CA LEU A 692 7.20 -28.81 3.82
C LEU A 692 7.21 -30.33 3.72
N GLN A 693 8.32 -30.99 4.05
CA GLN A 693 8.41 -32.46 4.10
C GLN A 693 7.59 -33.08 5.24
N SER A 694 7.13 -32.30 6.22
CA SER A 694 6.25 -32.77 7.30
C SER A 694 4.77 -32.89 6.88
N THR A 695 4.39 -32.36 5.71
CA THR A 695 3.00 -32.40 5.20
C THR A 695 3.00 -32.89 3.76
N ALA A 696 3.02 -34.22 3.60
CA ALA A 696 3.01 -34.86 2.29
C ALA A 696 1.66 -34.67 1.57
N THR A 697 1.68 -34.03 0.40
CA THR A 697 0.96 -34.48 -0.80
C THR A 697 1.67 -33.98 -2.06
N THR A 698 1.53 -34.77 -3.11
CA THR A 698 2.48 -34.99 -4.21
C THR A 698 2.50 -33.93 -5.32
N ALA A 699 3.71 -33.72 -5.85
CA ALA A 699 4.07 -33.69 -7.28
C ALA A 699 4.09 -32.36 -8.10
N GLN A 700 5.32 -32.05 -8.55
CA GLN A 700 5.70 -31.71 -9.94
C GLN A 700 5.08 -30.47 -10.62
N GLN A 701 5.18 -29.29 -9.99
CA GLN A 701 5.09 -28.00 -10.69
C GLN A 701 6.15 -26.98 -10.24
N ALA A 702 7.33 -27.43 -9.83
CA ALA A 702 8.46 -26.55 -9.53
C ALA A 702 9.24 -26.11 -10.79
N SER A 703 8.55 -25.85 -11.91
CA SER A 703 9.15 -25.19 -13.07
C SER A 703 9.25 -23.69 -12.80
N ARG A 704 10.44 -23.29 -12.31
CA ARG A 704 11.07 -21.97 -12.45
C ARG A 704 10.10 -20.83 -12.81
N ILE A 705 9.50 -20.23 -11.80
CA ILE A 705 8.68 -19.01 -11.95
C ILE A 705 9.65 -17.82 -12.11
N ILE A 706 9.97 -17.46 -13.36
CA ILE A 706 10.86 -16.33 -13.71
C ILE A 706 10.05 -15.23 -14.44
N ASP A 707 9.17 -14.53 -13.72
CA ASP A 707 8.63 -13.20 -14.07
C ASP A 707 8.78 -12.12 -12.94
N PRO A 708 9.70 -11.13 -12.98
CA PRO A 708 9.96 -10.24 -11.83
C PRO A 708 8.79 -9.28 -11.59
N GLN A 709 7.80 -9.74 -10.83
CA GLN A 709 6.56 -8.98 -10.67
C GLN A 709 6.76 -7.71 -9.84
N TYR A 710 7.58 -7.68 -8.79
CA TYR A 710 7.64 -6.53 -7.88
C TYR A 710 8.96 -5.77 -7.93
N ASN A 711 8.88 -4.44 -7.96
CA ASN A 711 10.01 -3.52 -7.79
C ASN A 711 9.89 -2.63 -6.54
N PHE A 712 8.78 -2.75 -5.81
CA PHE A 712 8.53 -2.01 -4.59
C PHE A 712 7.96 -2.93 -3.50
N VAL A 713 8.48 -2.85 -2.27
CA VAL A 713 7.93 -3.59 -1.13
C VAL A 713 7.75 -2.67 0.05
N VAL A 714 6.56 -2.69 0.63
CA VAL A 714 6.26 -2.06 1.91
C VAL A 714 6.31 -3.13 3.00
N ILE A 715 7.15 -2.92 4.01
CA ILE A 715 7.18 -3.75 5.23
C ILE A 715 6.64 -2.90 6.37
N HIS A 716 5.56 -3.35 7.02
CA HIS A 716 4.94 -2.62 8.13
C HIS A 716 5.13 -3.38 9.46
N VAL A 717 5.52 -2.67 10.52
CA VAL A 717 5.74 -3.22 11.86
C VAL A 717 4.81 -2.53 12.86
N LYS A 718 3.79 -3.25 13.35
CA LYS A 718 2.78 -2.70 14.28
C LYS A 718 3.15 -2.76 15.77
N GLY A 719 4.02 -3.70 16.17
CA GLY A 719 4.25 -4.01 17.58
C GLY A 719 4.82 -2.86 18.42
N VAL A 720 5.53 -1.91 17.80
CA VAL A 720 6.07 -0.70 18.46
C VAL A 720 4.93 0.22 18.92
N ASP A 721 3.97 0.49 18.05
CA ASP A 721 2.79 1.29 18.39
C ASP A 721 1.91 0.64 19.48
N ASN A 722 1.72 -0.68 19.42
CA ASN A 722 0.99 -1.41 20.49
C ASN A 722 1.66 -1.18 21.86
N ALA A 723 2.99 -1.28 21.93
CA ALA A 723 3.72 -1.03 23.16
C ALA A 723 3.62 0.44 23.62
N GLY A 724 3.55 1.39 22.69
CA GLY A 724 3.25 2.80 22.96
C GLY A 724 1.90 2.99 23.64
N HIS A 725 0.83 2.46 23.04
CA HIS A 725 -0.52 2.48 23.60
C HIS A 725 -0.62 1.80 24.97
N ASP A 726 0.03 0.65 25.12
CA ASP A 726 0.06 -0.12 26.37
C ASP A 726 0.98 0.50 27.44
N ARG A 727 1.66 1.61 27.11
CA ARG A 727 2.64 2.30 27.97
C ARG A 727 3.72 1.36 28.49
N ASN A 728 4.10 0.38 27.67
CA ASN A 728 5.04 -0.67 28.05
C ASN A 728 6.43 -0.40 27.45
N LEU A 729 7.27 0.25 28.25
CA LEU A 729 8.63 0.62 27.86
C LEU A 729 9.47 -0.59 27.41
N LYS A 730 9.44 -1.69 28.16
CA LYS A 730 10.24 -2.89 27.86
C LYS A 730 9.86 -3.49 26.51
N LEU A 731 8.57 -3.61 26.22
CA LEU A 731 8.09 -4.10 24.92
C LEU A 731 8.42 -3.11 23.79
N LYS A 732 8.37 -1.80 24.04
CA LYS A 732 8.71 -0.79 23.02
C LYS A 732 10.19 -0.88 22.64
N LEU A 733 11.09 -0.97 23.62
CA LEU A 733 12.53 -1.18 23.41
C LEU A 733 12.82 -2.48 22.65
N GLU A 734 12.19 -3.60 23.06
CA GLU A 734 12.42 -4.89 22.41
C GLU A 734 11.90 -4.93 20.97
N MET A 735 10.73 -4.35 20.68
CA MET A 735 10.21 -4.31 19.31
C MET A 735 11.03 -3.40 18.40
N LEU A 736 11.57 -2.29 18.92
CA LEU A 736 12.53 -1.45 18.19
C LEU A 736 13.82 -2.22 17.89
N ARG A 737 14.37 -2.94 18.89
CA ARG A 737 15.55 -3.80 18.71
C ARG A 737 15.33 -4.84 17.60
N ARG A 738 14.22 -5.58 17.65
CA ARG A 738 13.85 -6.58 16.63
C ARG A 738 13.67 -5.95 15.26
N SER A 739 13.15 -4.73 15.19
CA SER A 739 13.05 -3.97 13.93
C SER A 739 14.42 -3.66 13.36
N GLY A 740 15.37 -3.23 14.19
CA GLY A 740 16.76 -3.01 13.78
C GLY A 740 17.44 -4.28 13.24
N LEU A 741 17.27 -5.43 13.91
CA LEU A 741 17.78 -6.73 13.42
C LEU A 741 17.19 -7.11 12.06
N ALA A 742 15.88 -6.92 11.88
CA ALA A 742 15.21 -7.19 10.61
C ALA A 742 15.70 -6.24 9.49
N MET A 743 15.90 -4.95 9.80
CA MET A 743 16.44 -3.97 8.87
C MET A 743 17.86 -4.33 8.42
N GLU A 744 18.72 -4.75 9.34
CA GLU A 744 20.10 -5.16 9.04
C GLU A 744 20.14 -6.41 8.15
N ALA A 745 19.34 -7.42 8.48
CA ALA A 745 19.26 -8.64 7.68
C ALA A 745 18.75 -8.34 6.25
N LEU A 746 17.71 -7.52 6.14
CA LEU A 746 17.19 -7.07 4.86
C LEU A 746 18.25 -6.30 4.07
N TRP A 747 18.84 -5.26 4.66
CA TRP A 747 19.86 -4.43 4.01
C TRP A 747 21.05 -5.26 3.52
N SER A 748 21.49 -6.23 4.33
CA SER A 748 22.59 -7.13 3.97
C SER A 748 22.27 -8.01 2.76
N ALA A 749 21.03 -8.49 2.65
CA ALA A 749 20.58 -9.33 1.54
C ALA A 749 20.25 -8.54 0.26
N LEU A 750 19.85 -7.26 0.36
CA LEU A 750 19.51 -6.45 -0.81
C LEU A 750 20.70 -6.35 -1.79
N PRO A 751 20.46 -6.31 -3.11
CA PRO A 751 21.54 -6.11 -4.08
C PRO A 751 22.06 -4.66 -4.05
N ALA A 752 23.29 -4.46 -4.51
CA ALA A 752 23.79 -3.11 -4.78
C ALA A 752 22.84 -2.37 -5.75
N GLY A 753 22.61 -1.10 -5.43
CA GLY A 753 21.66 -0.21 -6.09
C GLY A 753 20.24 -0.25 -5.54
N ALA A 754 19.90 -1.19 -4.64
CA ALA A 754 18.59 -1.18 -3.97
C ALA A 754 18.44 0.07 -3.09
N THR A 755 17.24 0.64 -3.07
CA THR A 755 16.91 1.79 -2.21
C THR A 755 16.08 1.31 -1.03
N MET A 756 16.39 1.75 0.17
CA MET A 756 15.59 1.49 1.36
C MET A 756 15.30 2.81 2.07
N ALA A 757 14.04 3.02 2.43
CA ALA A 757 13.64 4.06 3.37
C ALA A 757 13.14 3.41 4.66
N VAL A 758 13.51 4.01 5.80
CA VAL A 758 12.91 3.71 7.10
C VAL A 758 12.18 4.95 7.58
N ILE A 759 10.93 4.76 8.00
CA ILE A 759 10.03 5.82 8.48
C ILE A 759 9.15 5.31 9.63
N ALA A 760 8.38 6.22 10.20
CA ALA A 760 7.15 5.90 10.92
C ALA A 760 5.94 6.61 10.30
N ASP A 761 4.74 6.15 10.63
CA ASP A 761 3.49 6.76 10.17
C ASP A 761 2.94 7.79 11.15
N HIS A 762 3.28 7.71 12.44
CA HIS A 762 3.00 8.71 13.46
C HIS A 762 3.87 8.45 14.71
N SER A 763 3.69 9.30 15.72
CA SER A 763 4.34 9.20 17.02
C SER A 763 3.34 8.72 18.07
N THR A 764 3.72 7.75 18.88
CA THR A 764 2.88 7.21 19.98
C THR A 764 3.67 7.17 21.27
N PRO A 765 3.78 8.31 21.98
CA PRO A 765 4.60 8.40 23.17
C PRO A 765 4.07 7.57 24.32
N LEU A 766 4.93 6.86 25.06
CA LEU A 766 4.50 6.01 26.20
C LEU A 766 3.78 6.84 27.29
N GLY A 767 4.15 8.12 27.44
CA GLY A 767 3.56 9.02 28.42
C GLY A 767 2.11 9.40 28.09
N LEU A 768 1.77 9.41 26.80
CA LEU A 768 0.43 9.70 26.30
C LEU A 768 -0.40 8.41 26.17
N GLY A 769 0.20 7.35 25.62
CA GLY A 769 -0.50 6.11 25.29
C GLY A 769 -1.46 6.25 24.10
N ASP A 770 -1.27 7.28 23.27
CA ASP A 770 -2.07 7.57 22.09
C ASP A 770 -1.24 8.34 21.05
N HIS A 771 -1.75 8.47 19.83
CA HIS A 771 -1.08 9.13 18.72
C HIS A 771 -0.95 10.63 18.98
N CYS A 772 0.24 11.19 18.78
CA CYS A 772 0.47 12.64 18.84
C CYS A 772 0.83 13.23 17.47
N CYS A 773 1.08 14.55 17.45
CA CYS A 773 1.34 15.32 16.23
C CYS A 773 2.81 15.67 16.01
N GLU A 774 3.70 15.06 16.79
CA GLU A 774 5.14 15.24 16.65
C GLU A 774 5.61 14.66 15.30
N PRO A 775 6.58 15.32 14.64
CA PRO A 775 7.17 14.78 13.43
C PRO A 775 7.94 13.50 13.74
N VAL A 776 8.07 12.62 12.75
CA VAL A 776 8.77 11.35 12.87
C VAL A 776 10.10 11.38 12.11
N PRO A 777 11.13 10.64 12.56
CA PRO A 777 12.38 10.53 11.82
C PRO A 777 12.16 9.77 10.50
N VAL A 778 12.95 10.13 9.48
CA VAL A 778 13.00 9.46 8.18
C VAL A 778 14.44 9.37 7.72
N SER A 779 14.82 8.21 7.18
CA SER A 779 16.10 8.03 6.48
C SER A 779 15.90 7.30 5.16
N VAL A 780 16.65 7.69 4.12
CA VAL A 780 16.63 7.05 2.80
C VAL A 780 18.07 6.79 2.35
N ALA A 781 18.35 5.56 1.93
CA ALA A 781 19.68 5.15 1.47
C ALA A 781 19.61 4.29 0.21
N VAL A 782 20.68 4.32 -0.58
CA VAL A 782 20.92 3.39 -1.70
C VAL A 782 22.12 2.52 -1.38
N LYS A 783 21.96 1.19 -1.48
CA LYS A 783 23.04 0.26 -1.18
C LYS A 783 24.14 0.36 -2.22
N ARG A 784 25.38 0.60 -1.80
CA ARG A 784 26.54 0.77 -2.72
C ARG A 784 27.19 -0.56 -3.10
N ALA A 785 27.90 -0.59 -4.23
CA ALA A 785 28.76 -1.72 -4.61
C ALA A 785 30.06 -1.70 -3.78
N THR A 786 30.54 -2.88 -3.35
CA THR A 786 31.65 -3.01 -2.39
C THR A 786 33.03 -3.30 -3.03
N SER A 787 33.16 -3.35 -4.35
CA SER A 787 34.45 -3.60 -5.02
C SER A 787 34.64 -2.75 -6.27
N ASP A 788 35.75 -2.01 -6.30
CA ASP A 788 36.34 -1.23 -7.40
C ASP A 788 35.53 -0.05 -7.97
N GLY A 789 35.64 1.09 -7.27
CA GLY A 789 36.23 2.27 -7.94
C GLY A 789 35.31 3.32 -8.56
N ALA A 790 33.98 3.21 -8.47
CA ALA A 790 33.10 4.34 -8.75
C ALA A 790 32.08 4.51 -7.63
N LEU A 791 32.42 5.36 -6.65
CA LEU A 791 31.44 5.95 -5.75
C LEU A 791 30.46 6.75 -6.62
N SER A 792 29.29 6.17 -6.92
CA SER A 792 28.13 6.96 -7.36
C SER A 792 27.90 8.06 -6.32
N ALA A 793 27.87 9.31 -6.80
CA ALA A 793 27.94 10.55 -6.04
C ALA A 793 26.62 10.86 -5.30
N PHE A 794 26.05 9.90 -4.58
CA PHE A 794 24.91 10.16 -3.72
C PHE A 794 25.40 10.68 -2.35
N PRO A 795 24.94 11.85 -1.87
CA PRO A 795 25.38 12.40 -0.60
C PRO A 795 24.93 11.49 0.56
N ILE A 796 25.85 11.16 1.45
CA ILE A 796 25.55 10.68 2.80
C ILE A 796 25.65 11.92 3.69
N ASP A 797 24.67 12.14 4.56
CA ASP A 797 24.77 13.23 5.52
C ASP A 797 25.56 12.80 6.78
N GLY A 798 25.76 13.72 7.71
CA GLY A 798 26.52 13.45 8.94
C GLY A 798 25.73 12.71 10.02
N VAL A 799 24.52 12.23 9.74
CA VAL A 799 23.64 11.63 10.75
C VAL A 799 24.01 10.16 10.93
N GLU A 800 24.49 9.79 12.13
CA GLU A 800 24.94 8.42 12.41
C GLU A 800 23.88 7.55 13.10
N TYR A 801 22.87 8.18 13.71
CA TYR A 801 21.88 7.54 14.56
C TYR A 801 20.47 7.83 14.05
N TYR A 802 19.66 6.78 13.90
CA TYR A 802 18.25 6.93 13.59
C TYR A 802 17.49 7.31 14.86
N SER A 803 17.24 8.61 15.05
CA SER A 803 16.47 9.13 16.19
C SER A 803 15.68 10.38 15.85
N GLU A 804 14.70 10.71 16.69
CA GLU A 804 13.88 11.93 16.55
C GLU A 804 14.74 13.20 16.51
N MET A 805 15.75 13.29 17.37
CA MET A 805 16.59 14.48 17.50
C MET A 805 17.68 14.56 16.42
N MET A 806 18.39 13.45 16.16
CA MET A 806 19.51 13.46 15.21
C MET A 806 19.02 13.58 13.77
N ALA A 807 17.85 13.03 13.44
CA ALA A 807 17.29 13.16 12.10
C ALA A 807 16.93 14.63 11.76
N ALA A 808 16.71 15.49 12.75
CA ALA A 808 16.43 16.91 12.54
C ALA A 808 17.60 17.70 11.91
N SER A 809 18.84 17.22 12.05
CA SER A 809 20.03 17.83 11.43
C SER A 809 20.35 17.25 10.05
N GLY A 810 19.57 16.27 9.58
CA GLY A 810 19.80 15.59 8.32
C GLY A 810 19.49 16.45 7.09
N ALA A 811 20.07 16.06 5.95
CA ALA A 811 20.04 16.86 4.72
C ALA A 811 18.66 16.90 4.05
N LEU A 812 17.72 16.02 4.42
CA LEU A 812 16.35 16.05 3.92
C LEU A 812 15.50 17.18 4.54
N GLY A 813 15.95 17.76 5.66
CA GLY A 813 15.20 18.77 6.39
C GLY A 813 13.89 18.22 6.94
N ARG A 814 12.82 19.04 6.96
CA ARG A 814 11.48 18.65 7.42
C ARG A 814 10.46 18.79 6.28
N PHE A 815 9.71 17.72 5.99
CA PHE A 815 8.75 17.67 4.87
C PHE A 815 7.48 16.88 5.21
N ARG A 816 6.50 16.83 4.30
CA ARG A 816 5.22 16.11 4.51
C ARG A 816 5.24 14.71 3.91
N GLY A 817 4.50 13.77 4.49
CA GLY A 817 4.42 12.38 4.01
C GLY A 817 4.11 12.24 2.51
N GLY A 818 3.29 13.13 1.94
CA GLY A 818 3.00 13.18 0.51
C GLY A 818 4.21 13.33 -0.42
N GLU A 819 5.36 13.76 0.11
CA GLU A 819 6.58 14.02 -0.65
C GLU A 819 7.56 12.83 -0.58
N LEU A 820 7.30 11.81 0.25
CA LEU A 820 8.22 10.71 0.53
C LEU A 820 8.50 9.85 -0.71
N ILE A 821 7.47 9.27 -1.34
CA ILE A 821 7.68 8.39 -2.52
C ILE A 821 8.38 9.14 -3.67
N PRO A 822 7.98 10.39 -4.02
CA PRO A 822 8.74 11.21 -4.98
C PRO A 822 10.20 11.43 -4.57
N LEU A 823 10.49 11.66 -3.28
CA LEU A 823 11.83 11.82 -2.76
C LEU A 823 12.64 10.52 -2.91
N MET A 824 12.10 9.38 -2.46
CA MET A 824 12.75 8.08 -2.63
C MET A 824 13.08 7.80 -4.10
N LYS A 825 12.17 8.13 -5.02
CA LYS A 825 12.40 7.96 -6.47
C LYS A 825 13.52 8.86 -6.99
N ARG A 826 13.64 10.10 -6.50
CA ARG A 826 14.77 10.97 -6.86
C ARG A 826 16.08 10.41 -6.33
N VAL A 827 16.11 9.91 -5.11
CA VAL A 827 17.29 9.27 -4.52
C VAL A 827 17.70 8.03 -5.32
N HIS A 828 16.73 7.20 -5.66
CA HIS A 828 16.92 6.02 -6.50
C HIS A 828 17.47 6.39 -7.88
N HIS A 829 16.84 7.36 -8.54
CA HIS A 829 17.24 7.82 -9.87
C HIS A 829 18.65 8.41 -9.88
N HIS A 830 18.95 9.33 -8.96
CA HIS A 830 20.27 9.96 -8.89
C HIS A 830 21.40 8.93 -8.79
N TYR A 831 21.26 7.89 -7.96
CA TYR A 831 22.30 6.87 -7.83
C TYR A 831 22.55 6.09 -9.13
N HIS A 832 21.49 5.79 -9.89
CA HIS A 832 21.54 4.93 -11.08
C HIS A 832 21.85 5.66 -12.38
N TYR A 833 21.58 6.97 -12.45
CA TYR A 833 21.58 7.72 -13.71
C TYR A 833 22.36 9.05 -13.66
N VAL A 834 22.85 9.47 -12.48
CA VAL A 834 23.66 10.69 -12.29
C VAL A 834 25.01 10.34 -11.68
#